data_AF-A0A4V4LKP2-F1
#
_entry.id   AF-A0A4V4LKP2-F1
#
_cell.length_a   1.000
_cell.length_b   1.000
_cell.length_c   1.000
_cell.angle_alpha   90.00
_cell.angle_beta   90.00
_cell.angle_gamma   90.00
#
_symmetry.space_group_name_H-M   'P 1'
#
loop_
_entity.id
_entity.type
_entity.pdbx_description
1 polymer ?
#
loop_
_entity_poly.entity_id
_entity_poly.type
_entity_poly.pdbx_seq_one_letter_code
_entity_poly.pdbx_strand_id
1 'polypeptide(L)'
;MPGSIAVVGSLNIDFITRTPRVPAGGETLEASSSDTGFGGKGANQAVACARLSRNSDGSTPADSKPIKVSMVGFVGEDSFGSDFISAMKETFIDTAHIQKVPGQKTGIANIIVEEKTGENRILFCPNANFSGGDQVKDLVPEDADVVVFQLEMPLAQVVHNIKLAHSKGKYVIMNPAPAQKLPDDLYQYIDCLIMNESEADILREAKEELKDEDLPQICEDFFKRGVPDLVVITLGAKGVYHSAKSRSSGHTPGRKAKVVDTTAAGDTFVGGLAVEIAKNGGKTPQSPESMIQFANSAAARTTYFKELKISNKENGYRDLTAQIDLASYRRIPWENNVPFFLVSFYEPEGQSVSACPRSVLGRAVEKIQAKGMSAMAGAEYEFYQFKSPSDPTASERNSSSTAKFLQENPPSALPSLTEGMFGYSVTRPVHNQDYYYGVYKACEEFRCNIEGWHTESGPGVFEAALEFGEIRGMADRAALFKLTVKSIASKFGITPCFMAKPRQNLPGNSGHMHVSLCDPETNQNLFARSEPDPNAPYEDIKHLSDLGRHFLAGLIEGLPYVMPIFAPTINSYKRLVENFWAPVTVSWGLEHRAASIRLIAPPTASPKSTRFEVRVPGADTNPYLVLATILALGWRGVEKKLEIPIPPLGKGEDVGGASDKGVRLAKSLREATDTFKSKDSIAREVFGDDFVDHFAGTREHELRLWDEAVTDWEFKRYIETV
;
A
#
# COMPACT_ATOMS: atom_id res chain seq x y z
N MET A 1 17.74 28.15 10.92
CA MET A 1 16.60 28.17 9.98
C MET A 1 16.43 26.77 9.43
N PRO A 2 15.24 26.35 8.94
CA PRO A 2 15.17 25.11 8.15
C PRO A 2 16.16 25.21 7.01
N GLY A 3 16.89 24.11 6.72
CA GLY A 3 17.81 24.08 5.59
C GLY A 3 17.06 24.33 4.28
N SER A 4 17.73 24.89 3.28
CA SER A 4 17.16 25.14 1.97
C SER A 4 18.04 24.60 0.84
N ILE A 5 17.40 24.05 -0.18
CA ILE A 5 18.04 23.45 -1.35
C ILE A 5 17.52 24.15 -2.61
N ALA A 6 18.42 24.63 -3.46
CA ALA A 6 18.09 25.07 -4.82
C ALA A 6 18.65 24.07 -5.82
N VAL A 7 17.81 23.52 -6.69
CA VAL A 7 18.24 22.68 -7.81
C VAL A 7 18.26 23.54 -9.06
N VAL A 8 19.45 23.79 -9.61
CA VAL A 8 19.65 24.58 -10.82
C VAL A 8 19.84 23.61 -11.98
N GLY A 9 18.80 23.42 -12.79
CA GLY A 9 18.90 22.45 -13.86
C GLY A 9 17.76 22.40 -14.86
N SER A 10 17.81 21.34 -15.66
CA SER A 10 16.92 21.11 -16.78
C SER A 10 15.51 20.69 -16.36
N LEU A 11 14.56 21.07 -17.21
CA LEU A 11 13.14 20.72 -17.16
C LEU A 11 12.74 20.20 -18.55
N ASN A 12 12.43 18.89 -18.65
CA ASN A 12 12.17 18.23 -19.93
C ASN A 12 10.87 17.43 -19.91
N ILE A 13 10.05 17.56 -20.95
CA ILE A 13 8.95 16.61 -21.16
C ILE A 13 9.50 15.35 -21.80
N ASP A 14 9.32 14.22 -21.14
CA ASP A 14 9.77 12.92 -21.60
C ASP A 14 8.63 12.23 -22.37
N PHE A 15 8.81 12.03 -23.67
CA PHE A 15 7.95 11.19 -24.50
C PHE A 15 8.50 9.77 -24.53
N ILE A 16 7.86 8.85 -23.81
CA ILE A 16 8.35 7.48 -23.63
C ILE A 16 7.55 6.57 -24.56
N THR A 17 8.18 6.09 -25.63
CA THR A 17 7.59 5.12 -26.56
C THR A 17 8.19 3.74 -26.34
N ARG A 18 7.36 2.75 -25.97
CA ARG A 18 7.80 1.36 -25.83
C ARG A 18 7.61 0.61 -27.13
N THR A 19 8.63 -0.16 -27.51
CA THR A 19 8.64 -0.90 -28.77
C THR A 19 9.17 -2.31 -28.52
N PRO A 20 8.73 -3.33 -29.27
CA PRO A 20 9.27 -4.69 -29.16
C PRO A 20 10.79 -4.75 -29.44
N ARG A 21 11.26 -3.81 -30.25
CA ARG A 21 12.67 -3.52 -30.59
C ARG A 21 12.78 -2.13 -31.20
N VAL A 22 13.98 -1.58 -31.28
CA VAL A 22 14.18 -0.30 -31.97
C VAL A 22 14.04 -0.49 -33.50
N PRO A 23 13.25 0.34 -34.21
CA PRO A 23 13.09 0.24 -35.65
C PRO A 23 14.40 0.50 -36.40
N ALA A 24 14.62 -0.24 -37.48
CA ALA A 24 15.74 -0.04 -38.40
C ALA A 24 15.47 1.13 -39.38
N GLY A 25 16.51 1.57 -40.09
CA GLY A 25 16.38 2.62 -41.11
C GLY A 25 15.38 2.22 -42.21
N GLY A 26 14.36 3.05 -42.43
CA GLY A 26 13.31 2.82 -43.43
C GLY A 26 12.18 1.88 -42.98
N GLU A 27 12.23 1.39 -41.74
CA GLU A 27 11.23 0.50 -41.18
C GLU A 27 10.12 1.27 -40.45
N THR A 28 8.89 0.78 -40.58
CA THR A 28 7.77 1.19 -39.72
C THR A 28 7.49 0.07 -38.73
N LEU A 29 7.50 0.40 -37.44
CA LEU A 29 7.24 -0.55 -36.37
C LEU A 29 6.12 0.00 -35.49
N GLU A 30 5.14 -0.84 -35.17
CA GLU A 30 4.08 -0.49 -34.22
C GLU A 30 4.67 -0.44 -32.81
N ALA A 31 4.40 0.67 -32.11
CA ALA A 31 4.79 0.84 -30.71
C ALA A 31 3.75 0.16 -29.80
N SER A 32 4.21 -0.43 -28.71
CA SER A 32 3.36 -1.09 -27.72
C SER A 32 2.65 -0.07 -26.82
N SER A 33 3.31 1.05 -26.50
CA SER A 33 2.72 2.17 -25.75
C SER A 33 3.48 3.48 -25.96
N SER A 34 2.83 4.61 -25.64
CA SER A 34 3.42 5.95 -25.64
C SER A 34 2.92 6.74 -24.42
N ASP A 35 3.83 7.18 -23.55
CA ASP A 35 3.55 7.97 -22.36
C ASP A 35 4.23 9.35 -22.43
N THR A 36 3.73 10.29 -21.63
CA THR A 36 4.38 11.60 -21.41
C THR A 36 4.69 11.77 -19.93
N GLY A 37 5.91 12.15 -19.59
CA GLY A 37 6.37 12.37 -18.22
C GLY A 37 7.04 13.72 -18.02
N PHE A 38 7.15 14.16 -16.77
CA PHE A 38 7.95 15.32 -16.38
C PHE A 38 9.34 14.83 -15.96
N GLY A 39 10.32 14.99 -16.84
CA GLY A 39 11.69 14.54 -16.66
C GLY A 39 12.72 15.67 -16.73
N GLY A 40 13.96 15.28 -17.02
CA GLY A 40 15.14 16.12 -16.85
C GLY A 40 15.78 15.93 -15.48
N LYS A 41 17.13 15.94 -15.46
CA LYS A 41 17.89 15.65 -14.24
C LYS A 41 17.59 16.62 -13.12
N GLY A 42 17.50 17.92 -13.44
CA GLY A 42 17.15 18.94 -12.46
C GLY A 42 15.78 18.68 -11.84
N ALA A 43 14.78 18.36 -12.67
CA ALA A 43 13.44 18.01 -12.21
C ALA A 43 13.44 16.79 -11.27
N ASN A 44 14.06 15.69 -11.70
CA ASN A 44 14.11 14.45 -10.92
C ASN A 44 14.79 14.64 -9.56
N GLN A 45 15.91 15.38 -9.53
CA GLN A 45 16.66 15.68 -8.31
C GLN A 45 15.84 16.58 -7.36
N ALA A 46 15.13 17.57 -7.89
CA ALA A 46 14.25 18.42 -7.08
C ALA A 46 13.09 17.63 -6.46
N VAL A 47 12.45 16.74 -7.24
CA VAL A 47 11.40 15.84 -6.74
C VAL A 47 11.95 14.89 -5.68
N ALA A 48 13.14 14.33 -5.88
CA ALA A 48 13.79 13.49 -4.89
C ALA A 48 14.06 14.25 -3.57
N CYS A 49 14.62 15.46 -3.65
CA CYS A 49 14.80 16.34 -2.50
C CYS A 49 13.48 16.59 -1.75
N ALA A 50 12.42 16.96 -2.49
CA ALA A 50 11.13 17.31 -1.89
C ALA A 50 10.42 16.12 -1.24
N ARG A 51 10.60 14.91 -1.78
CA ARG A 51 10.04 13.67 -1.21
C ARG A 51 10.83 13.21 0.01
N LEU A 52 12.16 13.23 -0.06
CA LEU A 52 13.06 12.75 1.00
C LEU A 52 13.21 13.74 2.16
N SER A 53 12.86 15.01 1.97
CA SER A 53 12.79 16.01 3.05
C SER A 53 11.56 15.85 3.96
N ARG A 54 10.64 14.93 3.63
CA ARG A 54 9.39 14.67 4.38
C ARG A 54 9.43 13.32 5.08
N ASN A 55 8.65 13.19 6.15
CA ASN A 55 8.47 11.90 6.82
C ASN A 55 7.55 10.96 6.04
N SER A 56 7.62 9.67 6.37
CA SER A 56 6.95 8.55 5.70
C SER A 56 5.42 8.57 5.68
N ASP A 57 4.77 9.49 6.40
CA ASP A 57 3.32 9.68 6.41
C ASP A 57 2.86 10.94 5.64
N GLY A 58 3.79 11.67 5.02
CA GLY A 58 3.50 12.92 4.32
C GLY A 58 3.26 14.13 5.22
N SER A 59 3.38 13.97 6.55
CA SER A 59 3.28 15.05 7.53
C SER A 59 4.66 15.46 8.06
N THR A 60 4.78 16.72 8.49
CA THR A 60 5.98 17.21 9.19
C THR A 60 5.84 17.00 10.69
N PRO A 61 6.87 16.54 11.43
CA PRO A 61 6.90 16.64 12.89
C PRO A 61 6.65 18.07 13.33
N ALA A 62 5.91 18.25 14.42
CA ALA A 62 5.65 19.56 15.02
C ALA A 62 6.94 20.36 15.35
N ASP A 63 8.09 19.69 15.45
CA ASP A 63 9.37 20.29 15.86
C ASP A 63 10.46 20.38 14.77
N SER A 64 10.24 19.87 13.54
CA SER A 64 11.19 20.06 12.44
C SER A 64 10.55 20.83 11.28
N LYS A 65 10.99 22.06 11.07
CA LYS A 65 10.60 22.82 9.86
C LYS A 65 11.14 22.07 8.63
N PRO A 66 10.31 21.79 7.61
CA PRO A 66 10.72 21.01 6.45
C PRO A 66 11.78 21.78 5.64
N ILE A 67 12.70 21.06 5.00
CA ILE A 67 13.69 21.67 4.11
C ILE A 67 12.96 22.30 2.93
N LYS A 68 13.22 23.59 2.68
CA LYS A 68 12.66 24.29 1.52
C LYS A 68 13.39 23.82 0.27
N VAL A 69 12.66 23.35 -0.74
CA VAL A 69 13.24 22.93 -2.02
C VAL A 69 12.73 23.86 -3.11
N SER A 70 13.66 24.45 -3.85
CA SER A 70 13.37 25.38 -4.96
C SER A 70 13.94 24.81 -6.27
N MET A 71 13.14 24.86 -7.33
CA MET A 71 13.59 24.53 -8.68
C MET A 71 13.93 25.81 -9.44
N VAL A 72 15.11 25.85 -10.03
CA VAL A 72 15.61 26.95 -10.85
C VAL A 72 15.93 26.42 -12.23
N GLY A 73 15.32 27.00 -13.27
CA GLY A 73 15.50 26.53 -14.63
C GLY A 73 14.65 27.31 -15.62
N PHE A 74 14.59 26.81 -16.85
CA PHE A 74 13.89 27.44 -17.96
C PHE A 74 12.86 26.49 -18.56
N VAL A 75 11.66 26.99 -18.82
CA VAL A 75 10.65 26.29 -19.63
C VAL A 75 10.21 27.20 -20.79
N GLY A 76 9.58 26.62 -21.81
CA GLY A 76 9.03 27.37 -22.91
C GLY A 76 7.77 28.13 -22.52
N GLU A 77 7.39 29.10 -23.36
CA GLU A 77 6.06 29.72 -23.31
C GLU A 77 5.06 28.87 -24.09
N ASP A 78 4.95 27.60 -23.72
CA ASP A 78 4.04 26.62 -24.29
C ASP A 78 3.17 25.96 -23.19
N SER A 79 2.23 25.09 -23.61
CA SER A 79 1.38 24.34 -22.68
C SER A 79 2.23 23.48 -21.75
N PHE A 80 3.24 22.80 -22.30
CA PHE A 80 4.16 21.96 -21.55
C PHE A 80 4.86 22.69 -20.41
N GLY A 81 5.36 23.90 -20.63
CA GLY A 81 6.01 24.69 -19.58
C GLY A 81 5.05 25.09 -18.46
N SER A 82 3.77 25.29 -18.79
CA SER A 82 2.72 25.60 -17.80
C SER A 82 2.34 24.36 -16.98
N ASP A 83 2.20 23.21 -17.65
CA ASP A 83 1.89 21.93 -17.01
C ASP A 83 3.03 21.49 -16.08
N PHE A 84 4.28 21.70 -16.50
CA PHE A 84 5.47 21.38 -15.71
C PHE A 84 5.51 22.15 -14.39
N ILE A 85 5.25 23.47 -14.43
CA ILE A 85 5.23 24.31 -13.24
C ILE A 85 4.11 23.86 -12.29
N SER A 86 2.94 23.50 -12.83
CA SER A 86 1.82 22.99 -12.02
C SER A 86 2.19 21.67 -11.33
N ALA A 87 2.75 20.70 -12.07
CA ALA A 87 3.19 19.42 -11.50
C ALA A 87 4.24 19.59 -10.39
N MET A 88 5.21 20.50 -10.57
CA MET A 88 6.20 20.81 -9.55
C MET A 88 5.58 21.41 -8.27
N LYS A 89 4.59 22.30 -8.41
CA LYS A 89 3.86 22.86 -7.25
C LYS A 89 3.08 21.81 -6.48
N GLU A 90 2.47 20.84 -7.16
CA GLU A 90 1.77 19.72 -6.52
C GLU A 90 2.72 18.85 -5.70
N THR A 91 4.00 18.80 -6.09
CA THR A 91 5.07 18.18 -5.29
C THR A 91 5.68 19.12 -4.24
N PHE A 92 5.06 20.27 -3.94
CA PHE A 92 5.49 21.32 -3.00
C PHE A 92 6.93 21.82 -3.21
N ILE A 93 7.35 21.92 -4.47
CA ILE A 93 8.61 22.57 -4.85
C ILE A 93 8.33 24.05 -5.13
N ASP A 94 9.19 24.94 -4.63
CA ASP A 94 9.14 26.36 -4.95
C ASP A 94 9.55 26.57 -6.41
N THR A 95 8.63 27.10 -7.21
CA THR A 95 8.77 27.31 -8.65
C THR A 95 8.98 28.77 -9.02
N ALA A 96 9.14 29.67 -8.03
CA ALA A 96 9.28 31.11 -8.27
C ALA A 96 10.49 31.47 -9.16
N HIS A 97 11.49 30.59 -9.20
CA HIS A 97 12.72 30.77 -9.98
C HIS A 97 12.71 30.03 -11.32
N ILE A 98 11.59 29.40 -11.72
CA ILE A 98 11.42 28.84 -13.07
C ILE A 98 11.03 29.97 -14.03
N GLN A 99 11.86 30.24 -15.01
CA GLN A 99 11.63 31.28 -16.01
C GLN A 99 10.97 30.69 -17.26
N LYS A 100 9.84 31.26 -17.68
CA LYS A 100 9.29 31.01 -19.02
C LYS A 100 10.06 31.85 -20.03
N VAL A 101 10.59 31.23 -21.08
CA VAL A 101 11.36 31.93 -22.11
C VAL A 101 10.48 32.23 -23.32
N PRO A 102 10.23 33.52 -23.64
CA PRO A 102 9.35 33.89 -24.75
C PRO A 102 9.83 33.33 -26.09
N GLY A 103 8.89 32.80 -26.88
CA GLY A 103 9.18 32.25 -28.22
C GLY A 103 9.97 30.95 -28.24
N GLN A 104 10.25 30.33 -27.08
CA GLN A 104 10.92 29.04 -26.96
C GLN A 104 9.95 27.95 -26.55
N LYS A 105 10.28 26.71 -26.93
CA LYS A 105 9.57 25.50 -26.48
C LYS A 105 10.21 24.95 -25.21
N THR A 106 9.44 24.21 -24.42
CA THR A 106 9.98 23.46 -23.28
C THR A 106 10.93 22.35 -23.78
N GLY A 107 11.96 22.02 -23.00
CA GLY A 107 12.86 20.92 -23.33
C GLY A 107 12.08 19.61 -23.49
N ILE A 108 12.52 18.72 -24.38
CA ILE A 108 11.88 17.42 -24.58
C ILE A 108 12.91 16.31 -24.67
N ALA A 109 12.55 15.10 -24.23
CA ALA A 109 13.31 13.88 -24.46
C ALA A 109 12.41 12.83 -25.10
N ASN A 110 12.78 12.30 -26.26
CA ASN A 110 12.08 11.17 -26.87
C ASN A 110 12.81 9.90 -26.49
N ILE A 111 12.18 9.07 -25.69
CA ILE A 111 12.75 7.88 -25.09
C ILE A 111 12.11 6.67 -25.77
N ILE A 112 12.88 5.93 -26.55
CA ILE A 112 12.46 4.63 -27.08
C ILE A 112 12.94 3.56 -26.12
N VAL A 113 12.04 2.75 -25.59
CA VAL A 113 12.38 1.63 -24.69
C VAL A 113 12.07 0.31 -25.37
N GLU A 114 13.04 -0.60 -25.40
CA GLU A 114 12.86 -1.96 -25.91
C GLU A 114 12.29 -2.87 -24.81
N GLU A 115 11.13 -3.47 -25.05
CA GLU A 115 10.40 -4.21 -24.00
C GLU A 115 11.13 -5.47 -23.51
N LYS A 116 11.83 -6.16 -24.40
CA LYS A 116 12.50 -7.43 -24.06
C LYS A 116 13.75 -7.24 -23.22
N THR A 117 14.49 -6.16 -23.46
CA THR A 117 15.79 -5.90 -22.84
C THR A 117 15.71 -4.84 -21.74
N GLY A 118 14.72 -3.94 -21.81
CA GLY A 118 14.62 -2.76 -20.96
C GLY A 118 15.59 -1.65 -21.37
N GLU A 119 16.38 -1.83 -22.43
CA GLU A 119 17.31 -0.82 -22.93
C GLU A 119 16.54 0.38 -23.48
N ASN A 120 17.06 1.59 -23.21
CA ASN A 120 16.47 2.83 -23.69
C ASN A 120 17.41 3.56 -24.67
N ARG A 121 16.81 4.32 -25.58
CA ARG A 121 17.51 5.27 -26.46
C ARG A 121 16.82 6.61 -26.34
N ILE A 122 17.59 7.63 -25.96
CA ILE A 122 17.05 8.95 -25.63
C ILE A 122 17.51 9.95 -26.68
N LEU A 123 16.56 10.59 -27.36
CA LEU A 123 16.80 11.77 -28.19
C LEU A 123 16.38 13.02 -27.43
N PHE A 124 17.37 13.78 -26.99
CA PHE A 124 17.16 14.98 -26.18
C PHE A 124 17.17 16.24 -27.05
N CYS A 125 16.20 17.13 -26.82
CA CYS A 125 16.14 18.45 -27.42
C CYS A 125 16.06 19.51 -26.29
N PRO A 126 17.13 20.29 -26.06
CA PRO A 126 17.23 21.14 -24.88
C PRO A 126 16.25 22.32 -24.86
N ASN A 127 15.90 22.87 -26.03
CA ASN A 127 15.03 24.04 -26.19
C ASN A 127 15.25 25.11 -25.09
N ALA A 128 14.22 25.44 -24.30
CA ALA A 128 14.25 26.47 -23.27
C ALA A 128 15.46 26.36 -22.32
N ASN A 129 15.89 25.14 -21.98
CA ASN A 129 17.02 24.90 -21.08
C ASN A 129 18.34 25.51 -21.58
N PHE A 130 18.49 25.71 -22.89
CA PHE A 130 19.67 26.30 -23.53
C PHE A 130 19.41 27.72 -24.05
N SER A 131 18.19 28.23 -23.90
CA SER A 131 17.74 29.49 -24.51
C SER A 131 18.00 30.74 -23.65
N GLY A 132 18.90 30.65 -22.66
CA GLY A 132 19.26 31.74 -21.75
C GLY A 132 19.82 33.01 -22.42
N GLY A 133 20.03 32.99 -23.74
CA GLY A 133 20.62 34.06 -24.54
C GLY A 133 22.15 33.94 -24.62
N ASP A 134 22.80 34.79 -25.41
CA ASP A 134 24.28 34.89 -25.51
C ASP A 134 24.94 35.38 -24.20
N GLN A 135 24.15 35.73 -23.17
CA GLN A 135 24.61 36.25 -21.90
C GLN A 135 24.22 35.33 -20.75
N VAL A 136 25.19 35.06 -19.89
CA VAL A 136 25.02 34.20 -18.71
C VAL A 136 24.20 34.92 -17.63
N LYS A 137 23.24 34.20 -17.03
CA LYS A 137 22.35 34.73 -15.97
C LYS A 137 22.77 34.33 -14.55
N ASP A 138 22.42 35.14 -13.57
CA ASP A 138 22.51 34.77 -12.14
C ASP A 138 21.27 33.96 -11.74
N LEU A 139 21.48 32.70 -11.39
CA LEU A 139 20.42 31.73 -11.08
C LEU A 139 20.42 31.30 -9.62
N VAL A 140 21.45 31.60 -8.84
CA VAL A 140 21.59 31.12 -7.46
C VAL A 140 20.73 31.96 -6.50
N PRO A 141 19.68 31.39 -5.88
CA PRO A 141 18.83 32.10 -4.91
C PRO A 141 19.61 32.50 -3.65
N GLU A 142 19.28 33.66 -3.07
CA GLU A 142 19.93 34.17 -1.85
C GLU A 142 19.64 33.30 -0.62
N ASP A 143 18.46 32.70 -0.56
CA ASP A 143 17.97 31.94 0.59
C ASP A 143 18.39 30.47 0.57
N ALA A 144 19.09 29.99 -0.46
CA ALA A 144 19.57 28.60 -0.56
C ALA A 144 20.77 28.34 0.35
N ASP A 145 20.85 27.20 1.03
CA ASP A 145 22.02 26.74 1.78
C ASP A 145 22.87 25.76 0.95
N VAL A 146 22.19 24.89 0.20
CA VAL A 146 22.77 23.90 -0.71
C VAL A 146 22.29 24.16 -2.13
N VAL A 147 23.18 24.08 -3.11
CA VAL A 147 22.86 24.26 -4.53
C VAL A 147 23.32 23.04 -5.32
N VAL A 148 22.39 22.41 -6.05
CA VAL A 148 22.65 21.23 -6.88
C VAL A 148 22.74 21.66 -8.35
N PHE A 149 23.81 21.25 -9.02
CA PHE A 149 24.07 21.50 -10.44
C PHE A 149 24.23 20.20 -11.24
N GLN A 150 23.90 20.30 -12.53
CA GLN A 150 24.05 19.27 -13.54
C GLN A 150 24.35 19.89 -14.92
N LEU A 151 24.62 19.08 -15.95
CA LEU A 151 25.16 19.56 -17.25
C LEU A 151 24.18 19.58 -18.43
N GLU A 152 22.87 19.41 -18.20
CA GLU A 152 21.81 19.64 -19.20
C GLU A 152 21.45 21.14 -19.31
N MET A 153 22.43 22.01 -19.10
CA MET A 153 22.39 23.45 -19.35
C MET A 153 23.71 23.86 -20.03
N PRO A 154 23.77 25.02 -20.72
CA PRO A 154 25.02 25.48 -21.32
C PRO A 154 26.15 25.54 -20.29
N LEU A 155 27.32 24.98 -20.63
CA LEU A 155 28.45 24.87 -19.69
C LEU A 155 28.84 26.23 -19.08
N ALA A 156 28.85 27.29 -19.89
CA ALA A 156 29.14 28.64 -19.42
C ALA A 156 28.15 29.13 -18.32
N GLN A 157 26.88 28.76 -18.45
CA GLN A 157 25.83 29.07 -17.48
C GLN A 157 26.06 28.32 -16.15
N VAL A 158 26.44 27.04 -16.23
CA VAL A 158 26.74 26.20 -15.06
C VAL A 158 28.00 26.69 -14.34
N VAL A 159 29.09 26.92 -15.09
CA VAL A 159 30.39 27.41 -14.56
C VAL A 159 30.22 28.72 -13.80
N HIS A 160 29.50 29.69 -14.38
CA HIS A 160 29.23 30.97 -13.74
C HIS A 160 28.46 30.80 -12.43
N ASN A 161 27.41 29.99 -12.42
CA ASN A 161 26.56 29.83 -11.25
C ASN A 161 27.19 28.98 -10.14
N ILE A 162 28.08 28.04 -10.47
CA ILE A 162 28.92 27.36 -9.48
C ILE A 162 29.83 28.38 -8.78
N LYS A 163 30.53 29.23 -9.54
CA LYS A 163 31.37 30.30 -8.98
C LYS A 163 30.57 31.30 -8.15
N LEU A 164 29.38 31.67 -8.63
CA LEU A 164 28.46 32.55 -7.91
C LEU A 164 27.99 31.93 -6.59
N ALA A 165 27.55 30.66 -6.60
CA ALA A 165 27.11 29.94 -5.41
C ALA A 165 28.23 29.88 -4.36
N HIS A 166 29.45 29.53 -4.79
CA HIS A 166 30.61 29.54 -3.91
C HIS A 166 30.91 30.94 -3.34
N SER A 167 30.86 31.99 -4.16
CA SER A 167 31.07 33.38 -3.70
C SER A 167 30.03 33.84 -2.67
N LYS A 168 28.81 33.28 -2.70
CA LYS A 168 27.73 33.51 -1.73
C LYS A 168 27.82 32.57 -0.52
N GLY A 169 28.86 31.74 -0.42
CA GLY A 169 29.08 30.80 0.69
C GLY A 169 28.10 29.64 0.74
N LYS A 170 27.52 29.25 -0.41
CA LYS A 170 26.59 28.12 -0.50
C LYS A 170 27.36 26.82 -0.70
N TYR A 171 26.81 25.70 -0.22
CA TYR A 171 27.39 24.39 -0.44
C TYR A 171 27.04 23.87 -1.84
N VAL A 172 28.04 23.63 -2.68
CA VAL A 172 27.86 23.27 -4.10
C VAL A 172 27.94 21.76 -4.28
N ILE A 173 26.85 21.16 -4.72
CA ILE A 173 26.80 19.77 -5.19
C ILE A 173 26.79 19.76 -6.72
N MET A 174 27.68 18.99 -7.33
CA MET A 174 27.75 18.81 -8.78
C MET A 174 27.55 17.34 -9.13
N ASN A 175 26.53 17.05 -9.94
CA ASN A 175 26.42 15.80 -10.68
C ASN A 175 26.74 16.06 -12.16
N PRO A 176 27.91 15.65 -12.69
CA PRO A 176 28.35 16.03 -14.02
C PRO A 176 27.72 15.16 -15.10
N ALA A 177 26.38 15.20 -15.20
CA ALA A 177 25.62 14.41 -16.15
C ALA A 177 24.83 15.34 -17.11
N PRO A 178 24.88 15.12 -18.44
CA PRO A 178 25.81 14.24 -19.14
C PRO A 178 27.27 14.71 -18.99
N ALA A 179 28.20 13.76 -18.84
CA ALA A 179 29.59 14.09 -18.59
C ALA A 179 30.28 14.73 -19.79
N GLN A 180 30.99 15.83 -19.51
CA GLN A 180 31.91 16.49 -20.43
C GLN A 180 33.09 17.04 -19.64
N LYS A 181 34.17 17.42 -20.33
CA LYS A 181 35.33 18.05 -19.70
C LYS A 181 34.93 19.36 -19.00
N LEU A 182 35.28 19.47 -17.72
CA LEU A 182 35.11 20.69 -16.94
C LEU A 182 36.39 21.54 -16.99
N PRO A 183 36.30 22.87 -16.87
CA PRO A 183 37.47 23.72 -16.67
C PRO A 183 38.24 23.31 -15.40
N ASP A 184 39.56 23.21 -15.48
CA ASP A 184 40.39 22.73 -14.36
C ASP A 184 40.26 23.63 -13.11
N ASP A 185 40.04 24.93 -13.31
CA ASP A 185 39.85 25.88 -12.20
C ASP A 185 38.49 25.74 -11.52
N LEU A 186 37.53 24.99 -12.08
CA LEU A 186 36.18 24.87 -11.56
C LEU A 186 36.10 23.97 -10.32
N TYR A 187 36.92 22.93 -10.23
CA TYR A 187 36.84 21.90 -9.18
C TYR A 187 36.96 22.48 -7.76
N GLN A 188 37.71 23.56 -7.58
CA GLN A 188 37.85 24.26 -6.29
C GLN A 188 36.54 24.88 -5.75
N TYR A 189 35.54 25.02 -6.61
CA TYR A 189 34.24 25.60 -6.28
C TYR A 189 33.12 24.55 -6.14
N ILE A 190 33.46 23.26 -6.26
CA ILE A 190 32.51 22.14 -6.18
C ILE A 190 32.74 21.41 -4.87
N ASP A 191 31.99 21.72 -3.82
CA ASP A 191 32.17 21.10 -2.49
C ASP A 191 31.97 19.58 -2.52
N CYS A 192 30.89 19.13 -3.16
CA CYS A 192 30.60 17.71 -3.35
C CYS A 192 30.45 17.35 -4.83
N LEU A 193 31.27 16.41 -5.30
CA LEU A 193 31.24 15.89 -6.67
C LEU A 193 30.71 14.46 -6.67
N ILE A 194 29.56 14.24 -7.30
CA ILE A 194 28.86 12.95 -7.36
C ILE A 194 28.83 12.46 -8.80
N MET A 195 29.46 11.33 -9.08
CA MET A 195 29.57 10.77 -10.44
C MET A 195 29.32 9.27 -10.45
N ASN A 196 28.96 8.70 -11.58
CA ASN A 196 29.09 7.25 -11.81
C ASN A 196 30.46 6.88 -12.40
N GLU A 197 30.71 5.59 -12.60
CA GLU A 197 31.98 5.06 -13.15
C GLU A 197 32.32 5.69 -14.52
N SER A 198 31.35 5.72 -15.45
CA SER A 198 31.55 6.27 -16.80
C SER A 198 31.78 7.79 -16.79
N GLU A 199 31.09 8.52 -15.92
CA GLU A 199 31.27 9.96 -15.75
C GLU A 199 32.65 10.27 -15.17
N ALA A 200 33.13 9.45 -14.22
CA ALA A 200 34.48 9.56 -13.66
C ALA A 200 35.56 9.42 -14.73
N ASP A 201 35.44 8.44 -15.62
CA ASP A 201 36.39 8.22 -16.72
C ASP A 201 36.41 9.37 -17.72
N ILE A 202 35.24 9.90 -18.08
CA ILE A 202 35.12 11.07 -18.97
C ILE A 202 35.78 12.29 -18.36
N LEU A 203 35.53 12.59 -17.07
CA LEU A 203 36.10 13.74 -16.38
C LEU A 203 37.62 13.63 -16.21
N ARG A 204 38.14 12.40 -16.08
CA ARG A 204 39.59 12.14 -15.99
C ARG A 204 40.31 12.18 -17.33
N GLU A 205 39.56 12.13 -18.44
CA GLU A 205 40.10 11.88 -19.78
C GLU A 205 40.87 10.55 -19.84
N ALA A 206 40.34 9.52 -19.14
CA ALA A 206 40.97 8.21 -19.05
C ALA A 206 40.95 7.47 -20.40
N LYS A 207 42.00 6.70 -20.69
CA LYS A 207 42.13 5.89 -21.91
C LYS A 207 41.63 4.45 -21.77
N GLU A 208 41.46 3.98 -20.53
CA GLU A 208 41.02 2.63 -20.19
C GLU A 208 39.84 2.73 -19.22
N GLU A 209 38.93 1.74 -19.27
CA GLU A 209 37.79 1.64 -18.37
C GLU A 209 38.23 1.40 -16.92
N LEU A 210 37.51 2.04 -16.01
CA LEU A 210 37.71 1.99 -14.56
C LEU A 210 37.63 0.56 -13.98
N LYS A 211 38.57 0.19 -13.12
CA LYS A 211 38.46 -1.00 -12.25
C LYS A 211 38.14 -0.58 -10.82
N ASP A 212 37.30 -1.36 -10.12
CA ASP A 212 36.89 -1.07 -8.72
C ASP A 212 38.09 -0.83 -7.77
N GLU A 213 39.24 -1.43 -8.07
CA GLU A 213 40.50 -1.29 -7.32
C GLU A 213 41.05 0.16 -7.34
N ASP A 214 40.71 0.92 -8.37
CA ASP A 214 41.22 2.28 -8.63
C ASP A 214 40.41 3.37 -7.93
N LEU A 215 39.23 3.06 -7.37
CA LEU A 215 38.30 4.02 -6.76
C LEU A 215 38.97 4.96 -5.72
N PRO A 216 39.84 4.50 -4.80
CA PRO A 216 40.53 5.39 -3.87
C PRO A 216 41.45 6.40 -4.58
N GLN A 217 42.21 5.95 -5.58
CA GLN A 217 43.13 6.81 -6.33
C GLN A 217 42.37 7.86 -7.15
N ILE A 218 41.20 7.51 -7.66
CA ILE A 218 40.34 8.40 -8.44
C ILE A 218 39.80 9.53 -7.59
N CYS A 219 39.28 9.23 -6.40
CA CYS A 219 38.87 10.26 -5.47
C CYS A 219 40.03 11.20 -5.14
N GLU A 220 41.23 10.66 -4.88
CA GLU A 220 42.44 11.44 -4.63
C GLU A 220 42.83 12.34 -5.82
N ASP A 221 42.67 11.88 -7.06
CA ASP A 221 42.92 12.69 -8.25
C ASP A 221 41.96 13.89 -8.34
N PHE A 222 40.68 13.73 -7.99
CA PHE A 222 39.73 14.84 -7.93
C PHE A 222 39.99 15.81 -6.76
N PHE A 223 40.46 15.31 -5.62
CA PHE A 223 40.97 16.16 -4.54
C PHE A 223 42.18 16.99 -4.99
N LYS A 224 43.14 16.40 -5.72
CA LYS A 224 44.28 17.12 -6.30
C LYS A 224 43.87 18.18 -7.33
N ARG A 225 42.77 17.95 -8.05
CA ARG A 225 42.17 18.94 -8.98
C ARG A 225 41.45 20.08 -8.25
N GLY A 226 41.10 19.91 -6.97
CA GLY A 226 40.66 21.00 -6.10
C GLY A 226 39.34 20.77 -5.38
N VAL A 227 38.65 19.64 -5.56
CA VAL A 227 37.39 19.37 -4.83
C VAL A 227 37.65 19.50 -3.31
N PRO A 228 36.98 20.38 -2.56
CA PRO A 228 37.42 20.77 -1.23
C PRO A 228 36.83 19.90 -0.10
N ASP A 229 35.80 19.09 -0.35
CA ASP A 229 35.07 18.37 0.71
C ASP A 229 34.77 16.90 0.41
N LEU A 230 33.95 16.56 -0.60
CA LEU A 230 33.43 15.19 -0.77
C LEU A 230 33.43 14.73 -2.24
N VAL A 231 33.99 13.55 -2.51
CA VAL A 231 33.90 12.86 -3.81
C VAL A 231 33.13 11.56 -3.65
N VAL A 232 32.12 11.34 -4.50
CA VAL A 232 31.25 10.16 -4.46
C VAL A 232 31.19 9.50 -5.83
N ILE A 233 31.39 8.19 -5.88
CA ILE A 233 31.29 7.36 -7.08
C ILE A 233 30.18 6.32 -6.90
N THR A 234 29.07 6.45 -7.63
CA THR A 234 27.97 5.47 -7.62
C THR A 234 28.30 4.29 -8.55
N LEU A 235 28.10 3.06 -8.07
CA LEU A 235 28.53 1.80 -8.70
C LEU A 235 27.33 0.89 -9.03
N GLY A 236 26.14 1.48 -9.23
CA GLY A 236 24.90 0.76 -9.47
C GLY A 236 24.61 -0.29 -8.39
N ALA A 237 24.47 -1.55 -8.80
CA ALA A 237 24.18 -2.68 -7.89
C ALA A 237 25.30 -2.95 -6.87
N LYS A 238 26.53 -2.52 -7.12
CA LYS A 238 27.66 -2.68 -6.18
C LYS A 238 27.53 -1.70 -5.00
N GLY A 239 26.80 -0.60 -5.18
CA GLY A 239 26.57 0.41 -4.15
C GLY A 239 27.25 1.72 -4.48
N VAL A 240 27.97 2.28 -3.51
CA VAL A 240 28.62 3.58 -3.65
C VAL A 240 29.95 3.60 -2.91
N TYR A 241 30.96 4.20 -3.55
CA TYR A 241 32.23 4.54 -2.92
C TYR A 241 32.26 6.04 -2.64
N HIS A 242 32.80 6.43 -1.49
CA HIS A 242 32.97 7.84 -1.14
C HIS A 242 34.34 8.09 -0.51
N SER A 243 34.82 9.32 -0.63
CA SER A 243 36.01 9.82 0.05
C SER A 243 35.81 11.28 0.40
N ALA A 244 36.01 11.62 1.68
CA ALA A 244 35.84 12.95 2.24
C ALA A 244 37.18 13.58 2.64
N LYS A 245 37.22 14.90 2.75
CA LYS A 245 38.39 15.68 3.18
C LYS A 245 38.95 15.24 4.54
N SER A 246 38.10 14.72 5.42
CA SER A 246 38.49 14.14 6.71
C SER A 246 39.35 12.87 6.58
N ARG A 247 39.57 12.40 5.35
CA ARG A 247 40.15 11.10 4.99
C ARG A 247 39.30 9.90 5.43
N SER A 248 38.05 10.15 5.86
CA SER A 248 37.03 9.09 5.85
C SER A 248 36.77 8.70 4.39
N SER A 249 36.89 7.41 4.11
CA SER A 249 36.53 6.83 2.83
C SER A 249 35.96 5.45 3.07
N GLY A 250 35.06 5.01 2.20
CA GLY A 250 34.41 3.73 2.39
C GLY A 250 33.51 3.32 1.24
N HIS A 251 33.28 2.01 1.17
CA HIS A 251 32.34 1.41 0.26
C HIS A 251 31.05 1.07 1.02
N THR A 252 29.93 1.66 0.62
CA THR A 252 28.60 1.29 1.12
C THR A 252 27.96 0.34 0.11
N PRO A 253 27.72 -0.94 0.47
CA PRO A 253 27.20 -1.91 -0.48
C PRO A 253 25.78 -1.56 -0.94
N GLY A 254 25.47 -1.87 -2.19
CA GLY A 254 24.12 -1.78 -2.71
C GLY A 254 23.18 -2.72 -1.96
N ARG A 255 21.94 -2.30 -1.72
CA ARG A 255 20.90 -3.23 -1.22
C ARG A 255 20.55 -4.18 -2.36
N LYS A 256 20.56 -5.50 -2.09
CA LYS A 256 20.07 -6.51 -3.03
C LYS A 256 18.57 -6.34 -3.23
N ALA A 257 18.18 -5.54 -4.22
CA ALA A 257 16.82 -5.45 -4.72
C ALA A 257 16.77 -6.08 -6.12
N LYS A 258 15.66 -6.70 -6.48
CA LYS A 258 15.43 -7.12 -7.87
C LYS A 258 15.26 -5.84 -8.69
N VAL A 259 16.28 -5.48 -9.46
CA VAL A 259 16.31 -4.25 -10.26
C VAL A 259 15.23 -4.36 -11.34
N VAL A 260 14.16 -3.57 -11.21
CA VAL A 260 13.06 -3.48 -12.19
C VAL A 260 13.29 -2.32 -13.16
N ASP A 261 13.84 -1.21 -12.67
CA ASP A 261 14.17 -0.01 -13.45
C ASP A 261 15.27 0.77 -12.71
N THR A 262 16.36 1.14 -13.38
CA THR A 262 17.44 1.96 -12.80
C THR A 262 17.25 3.46 -13.07
N THR A 263 16.23 3.84 -13.84
CA THR A 263 15.97 5.22 -14.24
C THR A 263 15.73 6.09 -13.00
N ALA A 264 16.39 7.24 -12.94
CA ALA A 264 16.37 8.20 -11.82
C ALA A 264 16.92 7.70 -10.47
N ALA A 265 17.54 6.51 -10.39
CA ALA A 265 18.21 6.05 -9.16
C ALA A 265 19.38 6.97 -8.76
N GLY A 266 20.16 7.43 -9.76
CA GLY A 266 21.22 8.41 -9.55
C GLY A 266 20.69 9.76 -9.09
N ASP A 267 19.61 10.26 -9.72
CA ASP A 267 18.96 11.51 -9.33
C ASP A 267 18.38 11.43 -7.89
N THR A 268 17.85 10.27 -7.51
CA THR A 268 17.36 9.99 -6.16
C THR A 268 18.49 9.98 -5.13
N PHE A 269 19.64 9.41 -5.49
CA PHE A 269 20.84 9.44 -4.66
C PHE A 269 21.31 10.89 -4.42
N VAL A 270 21.42 11.69 -5.49
CA VAL A 270 21.81 13.11 -5.42
C VAL A 270 20.84 13.88 -4.52
N GLY A 271 19.52 13.69 -4.70
CA GLY A 271 18.51 14.35 -3.89
C GLY A 271 18.56 13.94 -2.41
N GLY A 272 18.78 12.64 -2.13
CA GLY A 272 18.94 12.15 -0.76
C GLY A 272 20.17 12.71 -0.05
N LEU A 273 21.29 12.81 -0.76
CA LEU A 273 22.52 13.39 -0.21
C LEU A 273 22.39 14.90 0.02
N ALA A 274 21.77 15.63 -0.91
CA ALA A 274 21.50 17.06 -0.77
C ALA A 274 20.63 17.37 0.47
N VAL A 275 19.61 16.54 0.72
CA VAL A 275 18.77 16.63 1.92
C VAL A 275 19.59 16.47 3.20
N GLU A 276 20.45 15.45 3.28
CA GLU A 276 21.27 15.22 4.47
C GLU A 276 22.30 16.34 4.69
N ILE A 277 22.92 16.86 3.64
CA ILE A 277 23.84 18.01 3.73
C ILE A 277 23.10 19.27 4.21
N ALA A 278 21.88 19.52 3.71
CA ALA A 278 21.04 20.63 4.16
C ALA A 278 20.62 20.48 5.64
N LYS A 279 20.30 19.26 6.11
CA LYS A 279 20.05 18.99 7.54
C LYS A 279 21.25 19.32 8.42
N ASN A 280 22.46 19.16 7.89
CA ASN A 280 23.72 19.47 8.56
C ASN A 280 24.19 20.92 8.33
N GLY A 281 23.30 21.82 7.89
CA GLY A 281 23.60 23.24 7.73
C GLY A 281 24.55 23.55 6.58
N GLY A 282 24.48 22.77 5.50
CA GLY A 282 25.30 22.96 4.30
C GLY A 282 26.75 22.54 4.51
N LYS A 283 26.98 21.45 5.25
CA LYS A 283 28.33 20.91 5.52
C LYS A 283 28.30 19.39 5.59
N THR A 284 29.39 18.76 5.17
CA THR A 284 29.61 17.34 5.42
C THR A 284 30.13 17.15 6.86
N PRO A 285 29.56 16.22 7.65
CA PRO A 285 30.09 15.85 8.95
C PRO A 285 31.46 15.17 8.79
N GLN A 286 32.23 15.06 9.88
CA GLN A 286 33.54 14.40 9.82
C GLN A 286 33.47 12.94 9.33
N SER A 287 32.31 12.29 9.55
CA SER A 287 31.99 10.91 9.17
C SER A 287 30.71 10.94 8.31
N PRO A 288 30.80 10.95 6.96
CA PRO A 288 29.65 11.07 6.05
C PRO A 288 28.88 9.77 5.82
N GLU A 289 29.30 8.65 6.40
CA GLU A 289 28.82 7.29 6.10
C GLU A 289 27.30 7.16 6.29
N SER A 290 26.74 7.76 7.33
CA SER A 290 25.30 7.72 7.60
C SER A 290 24.48 8.43 6.50
N MET A 291 24.97 9.56 5.99
CA MET A 291 24.33 10.30 4.91
C MET A 291 24.41 9.53 3.59
N ILE A 292 25.58 8.93 3.31
CA ILE A 292 25.79 8.08 2.13
C ILE A 292 24.88 6.85 2.20
N GLN A 293 24.73 6.23 3.37
CA GLN A 293 23.85 5.08 3.57
C GLN A 293 22.36 5.45 3.40
N PHE A 294 21.96 6.64 3.84
CA PHE A 294 20.61 7.16 3.61
C PHE A 294 20.33 7.35 2.12
N ALA A 295 21.19 8.08 1.41
CA ALA A 295 21.06 8.33 -0.02
C ALA A 295 21.05 7.02 -0.84
N ASN A 296 21.95 6.10 -0.53
CA ASN A 296 22.02 4.77 -1.16
C ASN A 296 20.77 3.93 -0.89
N SER A 297 20.22 3.98 0.33
CA SER A 297 18.99 3.27 0.68
C SER A 297 17.76 3.87 -0.01
N ALA A 298 17.71 5.19 -0.15
CA ALA A 298 16.63 5.87 -0.87
C ALA A 298 16.61 5.49 -2.36
N ALA A 299 17.78 5.45 -3.01
CA ALA A 299 17.93 5.03 -4.39
C ALA A 299 17.55 3.55 -4.65
N ALA A 300 17.49 2.71 -3.60
CA ALA A 300 17.22 1.28 -3.71
C ALA A 300 15.77 0.84 -3.40
N ARG A 301 14.85 1.76 -3.06
CA ARG A 301 13.46 1.42 -2.68
C ARG A 301 12.48 1.46 -3.85
N THR A 302 11.99 0.29 -4.27
CA THR A 302 10.77 0.12 -5.10
C THR A 302 9.52 -0.08 -4.22
N THR A 303 8.39 0.53 -4.56
CA THR A 303 7.13 0.48 -3.79
C THR A 303 6.35 -0.83 -3.93
N TYR A 304 6.50 -1.58 -5.03
CA TYR A 304 5.99 -2.95 -5.21
C TYR A 304 6.99 -3.81 -5.98
N PHE A 305 7.18 -5.08 -5.59
CA PHE A 305 8.15 -5.99 -6.25
C PHE A 305 7.59 -6.66 -7.52
N LYS A 306 6.26 -6.67 -7.67
CA LYS A 306 5.50 -7.21 -8.80
C LYS A 306 4.43 -6.20 -9.14
N GLU A 307 4.44 -5.72 -10.38
CA GLU A 307 3.35 -4.87 -10.87
C GLU A 307 2.09 -5.71 -11.12
N LEU A 308 0.93 -5.15 -10.82
CA LEU A 308 -0.36 -5.86 -10.93
C LEU A 308 -1.21 -5.22 -12.02
N LYS A 309 -2.05 -6.04 -12.69
CA LYS A 309 -2.78 -5.67 -13.91
C LYS A 309 -3.57 -4.35 -13.86
N ILE A 310 -4.08 -3.96 -12.69
CA ILE A 310 -4.92 -2.77 -12.51
C ILE A 310 -4.11 -1.48 -12.60
N SER A 311 -2.93 -1.43 -12.00
CA SER A 311 -2.04 -0.26 -12.04
C SER A 311 -0.61 -0.76 -12.19
N ASN A 312 -0.06 -0.63 -13.40
CA ASN A 312 1.27 -1.09 -13.76
C ASN A 312 1.87 -0.25 -14.88
N LYS A 313 3.16 -0.45 -15.15
CA LYS A 313 3.90 0.24 -16.19
C LYS A 313 3.39 -0.09 -17.59
N GLU A 314 2.94 -1.32 -17.85
CA GLU A 314 2.39 -1.70 -19.16
C GLU A 314 1.13 -0.90 -19.52
N ASN A 315 0.33 -0.56 -18.50
CA ASN A 315 -0.92 0.15 -18.68
C ASN A 315 -0.82 1.66 -18.42
N GLY A 316 0.35 2.17 -18.00
CA GLY A 316 0.61 3.59 -17.76
C GLY A 316 0.10 4.10 -16.41
N TYR A 317 -0.08 3.22 -15.42
CA TYR A 317 -0.70 3.54 -14.13
C TYR A 317 -2.05 4.24 -14.27
N ARG A 318 -2.93 3.62 -15.08
CA ARG A 318 -4.20 4.23 -15.54
C ARG A 318 -5.02 4.87 -14.42
N ASP A 319 -5.57 6.03 -14.74
CA ASP A 319 -6.62 6.66 -13.96
C ASP A 319 -7.90 5.82 -13.99
N LEU A 320 -8.62 5.80 -12.87
CA LEU A 320 -9.89 5.11 -12.71
C LEU A 320 -11.03 6.11 -12.49
N THR A 321 -12.21 5.79 -13.00
CA THR A 321 -13.42 6.58 -12.76
C THR A 321 -14.05 6.15 -11.44
N ALA A 322 -14.19 7.08 -10.49
CA ALA A 322 -14.95 6.87 -9.26
C ALA A 322 -16.41 7.29 -9.46
N GLN A 323 -17.33 6.32 -9.50
CA GLN A 323 -18.75 6.58 -9.67
C GLN A 323 -19.46 6.61 -8.30
N ILE A 324 -20.15 7.72 -8.03
CA ILE A 324 -20.91 7.95 -6.80
C ILE A 324 -22.20 7.12 -6.78
N ASP A 325 -22.44 6.41 -5.69
CA ASP A 325 -23.71 5.74 -5.42
C ASP A 325 -24.63 6.66 -4.60
N LEU A 326 -25.63 7.27 -5.24
CA LEU A 326 -26.55 8.19 -4.58
C LEU A 326 -27.45 7.51 -3.54
N ALA A 327 -27.72 6.20 -3.66
CA ALA A 327 -28.52 5.47 -2.67
C ALA A 327 -27.77 5.27 -1.35
N SER A 328 -26.43 5.36 -1.40
CA SER A 328 -25.56 5.24 -0.23
C SER A 328 -25.48 6.50 0.64
N TYR A 329 -26.19 7.58 0.25
CA TYR A 329 -26.19 8.86 0.96
C TYR A 329 -26.45 8.71 2.45
N ARG A 330 -25.61 9.38 3.23
CA ARG A 330 -25.69 9.55 4.67
C ARG A 330 -24.95 10.83 5.06
N ARG A 331 -24.99 11.18 6.35
CA ARG A 331 -24.19 12.29 6.88
C ARG A 331 -23.30 11.79 8.00
N ILE A 332 -22.07 12.28 8.08
CA ILE A 332 -21.11 11.87 9.12
C ILE A 332 -21.42 12.64 10.41
N PRO A 333 -22.00 12.02 11.45
CA PRO A 333 -22.49 12.77 12.62
C PRO A 333 -21.34 13.33 13.47
N TRP A 334 -20.14 12.77 13.37
CA TRP A 334 -18.96 13.27 14.08
C TRP A 334 -18.10 14.28 13.31
N GLU A 335 -18.43 14.58 12.05
CA GLU A 335 -17.69 15.54 11.19
C GLU A 335 -18.65 16.62 10.65
N ASN A 336 -19.18 17.48 11.52
CA ASN A 336 -20.06 18.60 11.14
C ASN A 336 -21.21 18.23 10.19
N ASN A 337 -21.72 17.00 10.30
CA ASN A 337 -22.82 16.50 9.49
C ASN A 337 -22.56 16.51 7.96
N VAL A 338 -21.30 16.34 7.56
CA VAL A 338 -20.85 16.34 6.15
C VAL A 338 -21.56 15.25 5.34
N PRO A 339 -22.10 15.56 4.14
CA PRO A 339 -22.62 14.57 3.20
C PRO A 339 -21.57 13.51 2.83
N PHE A 340 -21.96 12.24 2.90
CA PHE A 340 -21.11 11.10 2.60
C PHE A 340 -21.78 10.17 1.61
N PHE A 341 -20.99 9.73 0.62
CA PHE A 341 -21.39 8.77 -0.40
C PHE A 341 -20.29 7.73 -0.58
N LEU A 342 -20.70 6.51 -0.87
CA LEU A 342 -19.80 5.45 -1.31
C LEU A 342 -19.61 5.54 -2.82
N VAL A 343 -18.44 5.11 -3.28
CA VAL A 343 -18.07 5.09 -4.69
C VAL A 343 -17.69 3.69 -5.13
N SER A 344 -17.94 3.37 -6.40
CA SER A 344 -17.39 2.18 -7.06
C SER A 344 -16.44 2.61 -8.16
N PHE A 345 -15.41 1.81 -8.42
CA PHE A 345 -14.37 2.15 -9.40
C PHE A 345 -14.62 1.42 -10.72
N TYR A 346 -14.47 2.17 -11.80
CA TYR A 346 -14.62 1.71 -13.18
C TYR A 346 -13.40 2.08 -14.00
N GLU A 347 -13.05 1.20 -14.93
CA GLU A 347 -12.08 1.46 -15.99
C GLU A 347 -12.60 2.62 -16.87
N PRO A 348 -11.73 3.40 -17.54
CA PRO A 348 -12.13 4.45 -18.47
C PRO A 348 -13.09 3.98 -19.57
N GLU A 349 -13.00 2.71 -19.97
CA GLU A 349 -13.87 2.07 -20.95
C GLU A 349 -15.27 1.70 -20.38
N GLY A 350 -15.52 1.98 -19.10
CA GLY A 350 -16.81 1.81 -18.42
C GLY A 350 -17.01 0.44 -17.77
N GLN A 351 -16.06 -0.48 -17.88
CA GLN A 351 -16.11 -1.76 -17.18
C GLN A 351 -15.81 -1.57 -15.69
N SER A 352 -16.46 -2.35 -14.81
CA SER A 352 -16.13 -2.28 -13.39
C SER A 352 -14.74 -2.87 -13.12
N VAL A 353 -13.97 -2.18 -12.28
CA VAL A 353 -12.61 -2.63 -11.92
C VAL A 353 -12.70 -3.98 -11.21
N SER A 354 -11.92 -4.96 -11.66
CA SER A 354 -12.00 -6.33 -11.19
C SER A 354 -11.76 -6.47 -9.68
N ALA A 355 -10.90 -5.61 -9.09
CA ALA A 355 -10.61 -5.57 -7.66
C ALA A 355 -11.46 -4.58 -6.84
N CYS A 356 -12.42 -3.86 -7.44
CA CYS A 356 -13.31 -2.99 -6.68
C CYS A 356 -14.26 -3.85 -5.82
N PRO A 357 -14.19 -3.81 -4.47
CA PRO A 357 -14.94 -4.75 -3.64
C PRO A 357 -16.46 -4.63 -3.79
N ARG A 358 -16.97 -3.39 -3.94
CA ARG A 358 -18.40 -3.13 -4.21
C ARG A 358 -18.85 -3.77 -5.53
N SER A 359 -18.05 -3.64 -6.58
CA SER A 359 -18.34 -4.21 -7.90
C SER A 359 -18.24 -5.74 -7.90
N VAL A 360 -17.32 -6.32 -7.14
CA VAL A 360 -17.22 -7.78 -6.96
C VAL A 360 -18.48 -8.34 -6.31
N LEU A 361 -18.96 -7.72 -5.22
CA LEU A 361 -20.24 -8.10 -4.62
C LEU A 361 -21.42 -7.85 -5.57
N GLY A 362 -21.41 -6.71 -6.28
CA GLY A 362 -22.47 -6.36 -7.22
C GLY A 362 -22.69 -7.42 -8.29
N ARG A 363 -21.61 -7.89 -8.92
CA ARG A 363 -21.65 -8.97 -9.92
C ARG A 363 -22.20 -10.29 -9.34
N ALA A 364 -21.84 -10.63 -8.09
CA ALA A 364 -22.37 -11.83 -7.43
C ALA A 364 -23.88 -11.69 -7.18
N VAL A 365 -24.34 -10.53 -6.71
CA VAL A 365 -25.77 -10.25 -6.46
C VAL A 365 -26.57 -10.25 -7.76
N GLU A 366 -26.04 -9.67 -8.85
CA GLU A 366 -26.70 -9.65 -10.15
C GLU A 366 -26.98 -11.05 -10.70
N LYS A 367 -26.08 -12.02 -10.48
CA LYS A 367 -26.32 -13.43 -10.86
C LYS A 367 -27.51 -14.04 -10.11
N ILE A 368 -27.67 -13.72 -8.82
CA ILE A 368 -28.80 -14.18 -8.00
C ILE A 368 -30.11 -13.51 -8.46
N GLN A 369 -30.07 -12.19 -8.68
CA GLN A 369 -31.22 -11.40 -9.13
C GLN A 369 -31.71 -11.83 -10.52
N ALA A 370 -30.80 -12.20 -11.42
CA ALA A 370 -31.15 -12.73 -12.75
C ALA A 370 -31.94 -14.06 -12.68
N LYS A 371 -32.01 -14.70 -11.51
CA LYS A 371 -32.82 -15.90 -11.24
C LYS A 371 -34.06 -15.61 -10.39
N GLY A 372 -34.42 -14.33 -10.22
CA GLY A 372 -35.62 -13.93 -9.49
C GLY A 372 -35.48 -14.02 -7.97
N MET A 373 -34.26 -13.99 -7.43
CA MET A 373 -33.98 -14.11 -5.99
C MET A 373 -33.30 -12.86 -5.44
N SER A 374 -33.46 -12.62 -4.14
CA SER A 374 -32.69 -11.64 -3.37
C SER A 374 -31.79 -12.34 -2.35
N ALA A 375 -30.79 -11.62 -1.86
CA ALA A 375 -29.87 -12.12 -0.84
C ALA A 375 -29.90 -11.20 0.38
N MET A 376 -30.01 -11.81 1.55
CA MET A 376 -29.93 -11.15 2.86
C MET A 376 -28.63 -11.55 3.54
N ALA A 377 -28.09 -10.65 4.35
CA ALA A 377 -26.91 -10.95 5.17
C ALA A 377 -26.95 -10.29 6.54
N GLY A 378 -26.15 -10.84 7.45
CA GLY A 378 -25.82 -10.27 8.76
C GLY A 378 -24.32 -10.39 9.02
N ALA A 379 -23.78 -9.55 9.91
CA ALA A 379 -22.38 -9.58 10.29
C ALA A 379 -22.21 -9.40 11.80
N GLU A 380 -21.39 -10.25 12.41
CA GLU A 380 -21.00 -10.18 13.81
C GLU A 380 -19.50 -9.89 13.88
N TYR A 381 -19.10 -8.86 14.62
CA TYR A 381 -17.70 -8.48 14.79
C TYR A 381 -17.32 -8.42 16.25
N GLU A 382 -16.33 -9.23 16.63
CA GLU A 382 -15.57 -9.09 17.86
C GLU A 382 -14.39 -8.14 17.63
N PHE A 383 -14.05 -7.32 18.63
CA PHE A 383 -12.90 -6.43 18.57
C PHE A 383 -12.40 -6.03 19.95
N TYR A 384 -11.06 -5.95 20.06
CA TYR A 384 -10.40 -5.50 21.28
C TYR A 384 -10.44 -3.98 21.36
N GLN A 385 -10.57 -3.47 22.58
CA GLN A 385 -10.46 -2.06 22.89
C GLN A 385 -9.21 -1.85 23.74
N PHE A 386 -8.30 -1.01 23.27
CA PHE A 386 -7.10 -0.61 24.02
C PHE A 386 -7.22 0.83 24.50
N LYS A 387 -6.59 1.16 25.62
CA LYS A 387 -6.43 2.58 26.00
C LYS A 387 -5.32 3.17 25.15
N SER A 388 -5.58 4.29 24.49
CA SER A 388 -4.54 5.02 23.77
C SER A 388 -3.54 5.56 24.79
N PRO A 389 -2.23 5.29 24.64
CA PRO A 389 -1.21 5.85 25.51
C PRO A 389 -1.29 7.39 25.50
N SER A 390 -1.32 7.99 26.68
CA SER A 390 -1.35 9.45 26.82
C SER A 390 0.06 10.01 26.69
N ASP A 391 0.29 10.86 25.69
CA ASP A 391 1.47 11.71 25.64
C ASP A 391 1.11 13.05 26.34
N PRO A 392 1.62 13.33 27.55
CA PRO A 392 1.29 14.54 28.29
C PRO A 392 1.78 15.83 27.59
N THR A 393 2.57 15.71 26.51
CA THR A 393 3.07 16.83 25.71
C THR A 393 2.33 17.02 24.38
N ALA A 394 1.48 16.07 23.97
CA ALA A 394 0.78 16.13 22.69
C ALA A 394 -0.53 16.91 22.78
N SER A 395 -0.69 17.90 21.89
CA SER A 395 -1.96 18.63 21.69
C SER A 395 -2.93 17.92 20.74
N GLU A 396 -2.47 16.85 20.07
CA GLU A 396 -3.24 16.13 19.06
C GLU A 396 -4.16 15.05 19.65
N ARG A 397 -5.33 14.88 19.04
CA ARG A 397 -6.34 13.91 19.46
C ARG A 397 -5.88 12.47 19.16
N ASN A 398 -5.29 11.81 20.16
CA ASN A 398 -5.15 10.37 20.49
C ASN A 398 -4.92 9.27 19.43
N SER A 399 -5.32 9.42 18.16
CA SER A 399 -5.29 8.32 17.18
C SER A 399 -3.87 7.95 16.72
N SER A 400 -2.93 8.90 16.70
CA SER A 400 -1.52 8.66 16.36
C SER A 400 -0.68 8.14 17.53
N SER A 401 -1.15 8.28 18.78
CA SER A 401 -0.33 7.98 19.97
C SER A 401 -0.07 6.48 20.15
N THR A 402 -1.01 5.62 19.74
CA THR A 402 -0.83 4.17 19.82
C THR A 402 0.21 3.68 18.83
N ALA A 403 0.21 4.21 17.61
CA ALA A 403 1.21 3.86 16.61
C ALA A 403 2.61 4.28 17.06
N LYS A 404 2.77 5.53 17.54
CA LYS A 404 4.01 6.03 18.14
C LYS A 404 4.47 5.15 19.31
N PHE A 405 3.58 4.85 20.25
CA PHE A 405 3.90 4.01 21.42
C PHE A 405 4.42 2.63 21.02
N LEU A 406 3.82 2.00 20.00
CA LEU A 406 4.24 0.68 19.51
C LEU A 406 5.56 0.68 18.74
N GLN A 407 6.10 1.84 18.34
CA GLN A 407 7.46 1.94 17.81
C GLN A 407 8.51 1.79 18.90
N GLU A 408 8.18 2.19 20.13
CA GLU A 408 9.10 2.24 21.27
C GLU A 408 8.83 1.14 22.30
N ASN A 409 7.67 0.50 22.25
CA ASN A 409 7.20 -0.46 23.25
C ASN A 409 6.62 -1.72 22.60
N PRO A 410 6.78 -2.90 23.22
CA PRO A 410 6.22 -4.12 22.68
C PRO A 410 4.68 -4.08 22.69
N PRO A 411 3.99 -4.77 21.76
CA PRO A 411 2.53 -4.84 21.73
C PRO A 411 1.90 -5.33 23.04
N SER A 412 2.62 -6.11 23.84
CA SER A 412 2.19 -6.56 25.18
C SER A 412 1.97 -5.39 26.15
N ALA A 413 2.70 -4.29 26.01
CA ALA A 413 2.65 -3.14 26.92
C ALA A 413 1.42 -2.24 26.72
N LEU A 414 0.73 -2.35 25.58
CA LEU A 414 -0.48 -1.56 25.31
C LEU A 414 -1.61 -2.02 26.26
N PRO A 415 -2.17 -1.17 27.14
CA PRO A 415 -3.16 -1.62 28.12
C PRO A 415 -4.55 -1.82 27.51
N SER A 416 -5.24 -2.88 27.94
CA SER A 416 -6.63 -3.15 27.52
C SER A 416 -7.58 -2.12 28.17
N LEU A 417 -8.72 -1.84 27.54
CA LEU A 417 -9.71 -0.90 28.09
C LEU A 417 -10.23 -1.38 29.45
N THR A 418 -10.50 -2.68 29.55
CA THR A 418 -10.85 -3.39 30.79
C THR A 418 -10.10 -4.71 30.84
N GLU A 419 -9.85 -5.24 32.04
CA GLU A 419 -9.09 -6.48 32.24
C GLU A 419 -9.98 -7.71 32.50
N GLY A 420 -9.44 -8.90 32.18
CA GLY A 420 -10.04 -10.21 32.46
C GLY A 420 -10.99 -10.77 31.40
N MET A 421 -11.42 -12.02 31.58
CA MET A 421 -12.22 -12.80 30.62
C MET A 421 -13.74 -12.67 30.88
N PHE A 422 -14.27 -11.45 30.80
CA PHE A 422 -15.65 -11.14 31.20
C PHE A 422 -16.58 -10.94 29.99
N GLY A 423 -16.93 -12.04 29.31
CA GLY A 423 -17.99 -12.05 28.30
C GLY A 423 -19.38 -11.85 28.92
N TYR A 424 -20.29 -11.21 28.18
CA TYR A 424 -21.66 -10.89 28.59
C TYR A 424 -21.76 -10.16 29.94
N SER A 425 -20.78 -9.32 30.26
CA SER A 425 -20.74 -8.62 31.53
C SER A 425 -21.56 -7.35 31.50
N VAL A 426 -22.49 -7.22 32.46
CA VAL A 426 -23.28 -5.99 32.65
C VAL A 426 -22.50 -4.88 33.36
N THR A 427 -21.41 -5.21 34.06
CA THR A 427 -20.63 -4.24 34.84
C THR A 427 -19.48 -3.64 34.04
N ARG A 428 -18.93 -4.36 33.06
CA ARG A 428 -17.80 -3.88 32.26
C ARG A 428 -18.10 -2.61 31.46
N PRO A 429 -19.26 -2.47 30.79
CA PRO A 429 -19.63 -1.24 30.10
C PRO A 429 -19.74 -0.03 31.05
N VAL A 430 -20.04 -0.23 32.33
CA VAL A 430 -20.20 0.85 33.33
C VAL A 430 -18.94 1.70 33.47
N HIS A 431 -17.76 1.12 33.25
CA HIS A 431 -16.50 1.84 33.38
C HIS A 431 -16.22 2.83 32.23
N ASN A 432 -16.93 2.69 31.09
CA ASN A 432 -16.72 3.51 29.89
C ASN A 432 -18.06 3.79 29.17
N GLN A 433 -19.11 4.15 29.92
CA GLN A 433 -20.48 4.24 29.39
C GLN A 433 -20.62 5.21 28.23
N ASP A 434 -20.02 6.39 28.33
CA ASP A 434 -20.13 7.42 27.27
C ASP A 434 -19.56 6.93 25.94
N TYR A 435 -18.45 6.20 25.98
CA TYR A 435 -17.89 5.56 24.80
C TYR A 435 -18.79 4.42 24.31
N TYR A 436 -19.19 3.52 25.21
CA TYR A 436 -19.98 2.33 24.89
C TYR A 436 -21.31 2.68 24.20
N TYR A 437 -22.07 3.62 24.78
CA TYR A 437 -23.34 4.07 24.21
C TYR A 437 -23.15 5.11 23.10
N GLY A 438 -22.06 5.88 23.12
CA GLY A 438 -21.70 6.79 22.04
C GLY A 438 -21.48 6.08 20.72
N VAL A 439 -20.84 4.90 20.73
CA VAL A 439 -20.69 4.04 19.55
C VAL A 439 -22.06 3.57 19.05
N TYR A 440 -22.91 3.06 19.94
CA TYR A 440 -24.24 2.56 19.58
C TYR A 440 -25.09 3.66 18.91
N LYS A 441 -25.15 4.84 19.52
CA LYS A 441 -25.90 5.99 18.98
C LYS A 441 -25.33 6.49 17.65
N ALA A 442 -24.00 6.60 17.53
CA ALA A 442 -23.38 7.01 16.28
C ALA A 442 -23.63 6.01 15.15
N CYS A 443 -23.72 4.72 15.47
CA CYS A 443 -24.09 3.69 14.51
C CYS A 443 -25.52 3.88 14.00
N GLU A 444 -26.48 4.17 14.88
CA GLU A 444 -27.86 4.48 14.46
C GLU A 444 -27.90 5.70 13.50
N GLU A 445 -27.23 6.80 13.87
CA GLU A 445 -27.18 8.03 13.07
C GLU A 445 -26.48 7.84 11.71
N PHE A 446 -25.48 6.95 11.62
CA PHE A 446 -24.71 6.69 10.40
C PHE A 446 -25.22 5.52 9.54
N ARG A 447 -26.39 4.95 9.91
CA ARG A 447 -27.02 3.77 9.28
C ARG A 447 -26.20 2.48 9.41
N CYS A 448 -25.48 2.37 10.52
CA CYS A 448 -24.67 1.23 10.96
C CYS A 448 -25.33 0.42 12.09
N ASN A 449 -26.67 0.36 12.12
CA ASN A 449 -27.48 -0.20 13.21
C ASN A 449 -26.96 -1.52 13.78
N ILE A 450 -27.05 -1.63 15.11
CA ILE A 450 -26.58 -2.76 15.90
C ILE A 450 -27.79 -3.45 16.55
N GLU A 451 -27.93 -4.75 16.32
CA GLU A 451 -28.93 -5.64 16.93
C GLU A 451 -28.46 -6.15 18.29
N GLY A 452 -27.21 -6.61 18.37
CA GLY A 452 -26.59 -7.12 19.58
C GLY A 452 -25.33 -6.32 19.94
N TRP A 453 -25.23 -5.86 21.18
CA TRP A 453 -24.11 -5.06 21.67
C TRP A 453 -23.75 -5.49 23.09
N HIS A 454 -22.61 -6.17 23.25
CA HIS A 454 -22.18 -6.70 24.55
C HIS A 454 -20.65 -6.80 24.66
N THR A 455 -20.16 -7.07 25.87
CA THR A 455 -18.77 -7.48 26.05
C THR A 455 -18.60 -8.95 25.69
N GLU A 456 -17.41 -9.31 25.21
CA GLU A 456 -17.09 -10.68 24.82
C GLU A 456 -15.83 -11.18 25.56
N SER A 457 -15.52 -12.45 25.38
CA SER A 457 -14.47 -13.21 26.04
C SER A 457 -13.08 -12.64 25.73
N GLY A 458 -12.62 -11.74 26.58
CA GLY A 458 -11.26 -11.20 26.54
C GLY A 458 -11.18 -9.84 27.23
N PRO A 459 -9.95 -9.38 27.57
CA PRO A 459 -9.77 -8.09 28.18
C PRO A 459 -10.12 -6.97 27.19
N GLY A 460 -11.23 -6.28 27.48
CA GLY A 460 -11.68 -5.13 26.70
C GLY A 460 -12.28 -5.51 25.35
N VAL A 461 -12.76 -6.75 25.18
CA VAL A 461 -13.39 -7.19 23.93
C VAL A 461 -14.87 -6.83 23.94
N PHE A 462 -15.34 -6.20 22.87
CA PHE A 462 -16.76 -6.02 22.57
C PHE A 462 -17.14 -6.83 21.34
N GLU A 463 -18.42 -7.20 21.26
CA GLU A 463 -19.02 -7.79 20.08
C GLU A 463 -20.22 -6.95 19.64
N ALA A 464 -20.30 -6.70 18.34
CA ALA A 464 -21.46 -6.12 17.68
C ALA A 464 -22.04 -7.11 16.67
N ALA A 465 -23.27 -7.55 16.91
CA ALA A 465 -24.12 -8.14 15.89
C ALA A 465 -24.85 -6.98 15.18
N LEU A 466 -24.50 -6.73 13.93
CA LEU A 466 -25.16 -5.69 13.15
C LEU A 466 -26.54 -6.15 12.73
N GLU A 467 -27.50 -5.22 12.70
CA GLU A 467 -28.84 -5.50 12.19
C GLU A 467 -28.70 -6.11 10.78
N PHE A 468 -29.37 -7.23 10.50
CA PHE A 468 -29.31 -7.86 9.19
C PHE A 468 -30.01 -7.00 8.12
N GLY A 469 -29.80 -7.31 6.84
CA GLY A 469 -30.44 -6.58 5.75
C GLY A 469 -30.15 -7.17 4.39
N GLU A 470 -30.59 -6.48 3.33
CA GLU A 470 -30.18 -6.81 1.97
C GLU A 470 -28.65 -6.75 1.87
N ILE A 471 -28.06 -7.71 1.15
CA ILE A 471 -26.63 -8.00 1.23
C ILE A 471 -25.72 -6.84 0.79
N ARG A 472 -26.09 -6.02 -0.20
CA ARG A 472 -25.29 -4.83 -0.58
C ARG A 472 -25.31 -3.81 0.55
N GLY A 473 -26.50 -3.51 1.08
CA GLY A 473 -26.66 -2.63 2.24
C GLY A 473 -25.93 -3.13 3.48
N MET A 474 -25.92 -4.45 3.71
CA MET A 474 -25.20 -5.08 4.81
C MET A 474 -23.68 -4.96 4.64
N ALA A 475 -23.14 -5.12 3.43
CA ALA A 475 -21.71 -4.93 3.18
C ALA A 475 -21.27 -3.49 3.46
N ASP A 476 -22.08 -2.50 3.06
CA ASP A 476 -21.89 -1.09 3.38
C ASP A 476 -21.86 -0.87 4.90
N ARG A 477 -22.87 -1.41 5.59
CA ARG A 477 -23.04 -1.35 7.04
C ARG A 477 -21.83 -1.91 7.78
N ALA A 478 -21.38 -3.10 7.39
CA ALA A 478 -20.25 -3.79 8.00
C ALA A 478 -18.92 -3.04 7.81
N ALA A 479 -18.69 -2.46 6.62
CA ALA A 479 -17.48 -1.68 6.37
C ALA A 479 -17.46 -0.37 7.17
N LEU A 480 -18.60 0.33 7.21
CA LEU A 480 -18.73 1.63 7.86
C LEU A 480 -18.87 1.52 9.38
N PHE A 481 -19.30 0.37 9.92
CA PHE A 481 -19.27 0.10 11.36
C PHE A 481 -17.86 0.25 11.93
N LYS A 482 -16.84 -0.36 11.29
CA LYS A 482 -15.44 -0.26 11.73
C LYS A 482 -14.94 1.18 11.73
N LEU A 483 -15.33 1.96 10.71
CA LEU A 483 -15.04 3.40 10.64
C LEU A 483 -15.70 4.13 11.81
N THR A 484 -16.99 3.90 12.04
CA THR A 484 -17.79 4.53 13.10
C THR A 484 -17.16 4.30 14.47
N VAL A 485 -16.85 3.05 14.80
CA VAL A 485 -16.20 2.68 16.07
C VAL A 485 -14.87 3.43 16.25
N LYS A 486 -13.99 3.41 15.23
CA LYS A 486 -12.69 4.09 15.28
C LYS A 486 -12.82 5.60 15.44
N SER A 487 -13.76 6.21 14.71
CA SER A 487 -14.00 7.65 14.77
C SER A 487 -14.51 8.09 16.14
N ILE A 488 -15.45 7.35 16.73
CA ILE A 488 -15.95 7.66 18.07
C ILE A 488 -14.89 7.42 19.14
N ALA A 489 -14.15 6.30 19.06
CA ALA A 489 -13.13 5.94 20.05
C ALA A 489 -12.03 7.00 20.22
N SER A 490 -11.67 7.69 19.13
CA SER A 490 -10.67 8.76 19.16
C SER A 490 -10.98 9.86 20.19
N LYS A 491 -12.27 10.15 20.41
CA LYS A 491 -12.74 11.17 21.38
C LYS A 491 -12.51 10.76 22.84
N PHE A 492 -12.35 9.47 23.09
CA PHE A 492 -12.23 8.88 24.42
C PHE A 492 -10.83 8.36 24.74
N GLY A 493 -9.85 8.55 23.85
CA GLY A 493 -8.50 7.99 24.04
C GLY A 493 -8.52 6.47 24.04
N ILE A 494 -9.29 5.89 23.12
CA ILE A 494 -9.45 4.44 22.95
C ILE A 494 -9.02 4.08 21.53
N THR A 495 -8.29 2.98 21.41
CA THR A 495 -7.86 2.41 20.13
C THR A 495 -8.55 1.07 19.91
N PRO A 496 -9.61 1.02 19.07
CA PRO A 496 -10.28 -0.21 18.67
C PRO A 496 -9.41 -1.02 17.71
N CYS A 497 -9.32 -2.32 17.95
CA CYS A 497 -8.49 -3.24 17.18
C CYS A 497 -9.34 -4.40 16.65
N PHE A 498 -9.50 -4.43 15.33
CA PHE A 498 -10.19 -5.46 14.57
C PHE A 498 -9.24 -6.50 13.97
N MET A 499 -7.95 -6.49 14.35
CA MET A 499 -7.00 -7.54 13.92
C MET A 499 -7.52 -8.90 14.38
N ALA A 500 -7.40 -9.95 13.56
CA ALA A 500 -7.92 -11.27 13.88
C ALA A 500 -7.34 -11.88 15.18
N LYS A 501 -6.09 -11.57 15.52
CA LYS A 501 -5.42 -12.03 16.75
C LYS A 501 -4.58 -10.92 17.37
N PRO A 502 -5.18 -10.04 18.20
CA PRO A 502 -4.46 -8.90 18.79
C PRO A 502 -3.45 -9.31 19.88
N ARG A 503 -3.73 -10.40 20.61
CA ARG A 503 -2.91 -10.88 21.73
C ARG A 503 -2.61 -12.37 21.58
N GLN A 504 -1.36 -12.74 21.89
CA GLN A 504 -0.98 -14.14 22.04
C GLN A 504 -1.71 -14.74 23.26
N ASN A 505 -2.13 -16.01 23.16
CA ASN A 505 -2.79 -16.79 24.21
C ASN A 505 -4.20 -16.32 24.67
N LEU A 506 -4.76 -15.28 24.06
CA LEU A 506 -6.15 -14.86 24.30
C LEU A 506 -7.03 -15.11 23.07
N PRO A 507 -8.36 -15.14 23.20
CA PRO A 507 -9.26 -15.27 22.04
C PRO A 507 -8.97 -14.22 20.95
N GLY A 508 -9.15 -14.64 19.70
CA GLY A 508 -9.06 -13.74 18.55
C GLY A 508 -10.35 -12.97 18.34
N ASN A 509 -10.37 -12.11 17.32
CA ASN A 509 -11.55 -11.37 16.89
C ASN A 509 -12.22 -12.07 15.70
N SER A 510 -13.42 -12.59 15.91
CA SER A 510 -14.26 -13.14 14.86
C SER A 510 -14.93 -12.08 13.98
N GLY A 511 -15.25 -12.46 12.74
CA GLY A 511 -16.05 -11.68 11.80
C GLY A 511 -17.09 -12.57 11.14
N HIS A 512 -18.00 -13.17 11.89
CA HIS A 512 -18.96 -14.13 11.35
C HIS A 512 -19.93 -13.47 10.37
N MET A 513 -20.20 -14.15 9.25
CA MET A 513 -21.06 -13.63 8.20
C MET A 513 -22.21 -14.59 7.95
N HIS A 514 -23.42 -14.08 8.01
CA HIS A 514 -24.64 -14.83 7.77
C HIS A 514 -25.19 -14.52 6.39
N VAL A 515 -25.68 -15.52 5.67
CA VAL A 515 -26.33 -15.34 4.37
C VAL A 515 -27.59 -16.21 4.24
N SER A 516 -28.65 -15.64 3.69
CA SER A 516 -29.83 -16.37 3.19
C SER A 516 -30.27 -15.85 1.83
N LEU A 517 -30.90 -16.72 1.04
CA LEU A 517 -31.60 -16.33 -0.18
C LEU A 517 -33.10 -16.24 0.08
N CYS A 518 -33.74 -15.23 -0.50
CA CYS A 518 -35.15 -14.96 -0.30
C CYS A 518 -35.85 -14.72 -1.64
N ASP A 519 -37.15 -14.99 -1.66
CA ASP A 519 -38.04 -14.52 -2.71
C ASP A 519 -38.28 -13.01 -2.53
N PRO A 520 -38.01 -12.17 -3.54
CA PRO A 520 -38.08 -10.72 -3.41
C PRO A 520 -39.51 -10.17 -3.27
N GLU A 521 -40.54 -10.91 -3.70
CA GLU A 521 -41.93 -10.47 -3.65
C GLU A 521 -42.58 -10.82 -2.30
N THR A 522 -42.33 -12.04 -1.82
CA THR A 522 -42.95 -12.60 -0.62
C THR A 522 -42.07 -12.50 0.63
N ASN A 523 -40.78 -12.21 0.48
CA ASN A 523 -39.74 -12.34 1.52
C ASN A 523 -39.63 -13.75 2.11
N GLN A 524 -40.12 -14.78 1.40
CA GLN A 524 -39.98 -16.16 1.82
C GLN A 524 -38.52 -16.59 1.77
N ASN A 525 -38.04 -17.23 2.84
CA ASN A 525 -36.69 -17.79 2.88
C ASN A 525 -36.60 -19.03 1.99
N LEU A 526 -35.72 -19.00 1.00
CA LEU A 526 -35.58 -20.03 -0.03
C LEU A 526 -34.65 -21.18 0.38
N PHE A 527 -33.93 -21.06 1.50
CA PHE A 527 -33.18 -22.17 2.08
C PHE A 527 -34.06 -23.08 2.93
N ALA A 528 -35.21 -22.61 3.39
CA ALA A 528 -36.15 -23.45 4.13
C ALA A 528 -37.08 -24.23 3.19
N ARG A 529 -37.47 -25.44 3.61
CA ARG A 529 -38.67 -26.11 3.09
C ARG A 529 -39.75 -26.17 4.17
N SER A 530 -41.02 -26.21 3.75
CA SER A 530 -42.16 -26.22 4.66
C SER A 530 -42.27 -27.53 5.44
N GLU A 531 -42.08 -28.66 4.77
CA GLU A 531 -42.16 -30.01 5.34
C GLU A 531 -40.78 -30.68 5.35
N PRO A 532 -40.44 -31.46 6.40
CA PRO A 532 -39.19 -32.20 6.43
C PRO A 532 -39.12 -33.21 5.28
N ASP A 533 -37.96 -33.27 4.64
CA ASP A 533 -37.68 -34.28 3.62
C ASP A 533 -37.50 -35.65 4.27
N PRO A 534 -38.35 -36.65 3.96
CA PRO A 534 -38.22 -37.99 4.52
C PRO A 534 -36.99 -38.74 4.01
N ASN A 535 -36.36 -38.28 2.93
CA ASN A 535 -35.21 -38.93 2.29
C ASN A 535 -33.94 -38.05 2.33
N ALA A 536 -33.87 -37.09 3.26
CA ALA A 536 -32.67 -36.27 3.41
C ALA A 536 -31.44 -37.15 3.65
N PRO A 537 -30.29 -36.86 3.02
CA PRO A 537 -29.08 -37.68 3.20
C PRO A 537 -28.52 -37.56 4.63
N TYR A 538 -28.87 -36.48 5.36
CA TYR A 538 -28.56 -36.30 6.77
C TYR A 538 -29.77 -35.71 7.51
N GLU A 539 -30.01 -36.15 8.75
CA GLU A 539 -31.10 -35.64 9.60
C GLU A 539 -31.02 -34.11 9.81
N ASP A 540 -29.79 -33.58 9.92
CA ASP A 540 -29.47 -32.17 10.14
C ASP A 540 -30.02 -31.21 9.08
N ILE A 541 -30.37 -31.73 7.89
CA ILE A 541 -30.80 -30.93 6.72
C ILE A 541 -32.16 -31.36 6.18
N LYS A 542 -32.97 -32.08 6.96
CA LYS A 542 -34.33 -32.45 6.55
C LYS A 542 -35.23 -31.25 6.29
N HIS A 543 -34.99 -30.12 6.96
CA HIS A 543 -35.71 -28.86 6.75
C HIS A 543 -35.03 -27.89 5.77
N LEU A 544 -33.89 -28.28 5.21
CA LEU A 544 -33.15 -27.48 4.22
C LEU A 544 -33.68 -27.78 2.81
N SER A 545 -34.03 -26.77 2.03
CA SER A 545 -34.44 -26.92 0.63
C SER A 545 -33.31 -27.48 -0.24
N ASP A 546 -33.63 -28.00 -1.42
CA ASP A 546 -32.59 -28.49 -2.35
C ASP A 546 -31.65 -27.36 -2.79
N LEU A 547 -32.19 -26.14 -2.95
CA LEU A 547 -31.40 -24.93 -3.15
C LEU A 547 -30.38 -24.72 -2.02
N GLY A 548 -30.83 -24.80 -0.77
CA GLY A 548 -29.95 -24.66 0.40
C GLY A 548 -28.89 -25.76 0.49
N ARG A 549 -29.22 -27.00 0.13
CA ARG A 549 -28.27 -28.13 0.12
C ARG A 549 -27.16 -27.92 -0.91
N HIS A 550 -27.52 -27.57 -2.14
CA HIS A 550 -26.54 -27.27 -3.18
C HIS A 550 -25.71 -26.03 -2.84
N PHE A 551 -26.31 -25.01 -2.21
CA PHE A 551 -25.59 -23.84 -1.73
C PHE A 551 -24.53 -24.22 -0.67
N LEU A 552 -24.91 -25.04 0.31
CA LEU A 552 -23.99 -25.58 1.31
C LEU A 552 -22.85 -26.38 0.68
N ALA A 553 -23.15 -27.26 -0.28
CA ALA A 553 -22.14 -28.04 -1.00
C ALA A 553 -21.13 -27.13 -1.72
N GLY A 554 -21.60 -26.05 -2.36
CA GLY A 554 -20.75 -25.05 -3.00
C GLY A 554 -19.82 -24.34 -2.01
N LEU A 555 -20.31 -23.98 -0.82
CA LEU A 555 -19.47 -23.42 0.25
C LEU A 555 -18.40 -24.42 0.70
N ILE A 556 -18.78 -25.68 0.96
CA ILE A 556 -17.86 -26.73 1.43
C ILE A 556 -16.74 -26.98 0.42
N GLU A 557 -17.07 -27.17 -0.86
CA GLU A 557 -16.05 -27.39 -1.90
C GLU A 557 -15.13 -26.17 -2.09
N GLY A 558 -15.69 -24.96 -2.06
CA GLY A 558 -14.95 -23.74 -2.38
C GLY A 558 -14.09 -23.19 -1.25
N LEU A 559 -14.42 -23.49 0.01
CA LEU A 559 -13.80 -22.86 1.18
C LEU A 559 -12.26 -22.91 1.22
N PRO A 560 -11.58 -24.03 0.89
CA PRO A 560 -10.11 -24.08 0.86
C PRO A 560 -9.47 -23.10 -0.13
N TYR A 561 -10.17 -22.78 -1.22
CA TYR A 561 -9.63 -22.01 -2.33
C TYR A 561 -9.75 -20.50 -2.15
N VAL A 562 -10.47 -20.03 -1.13
CA VAL A 562 -10.78 -18.60 -0.92
C VAL A 562 -10.20 -18.04 0.38
N MET A 563 -9.36 -18.81 1.06
CA MET A 563 -8.75 -18.46 2.34
C MET A 563 -8.09 -17.08 2.37
N PRO A 564 -7.41 -16.57 1.33
CA PRO A 564 -6.87 -15.22 1.35
C PRO A 564 -7.90 -14.10 1.48
N ILE A 565 -9.18 -14.35 1.17
CA ILE A 565 -10.27 -13.39 1.36
C ILE A 565 -10.78 -13.46 2.81
N PHE A 566 -10.92 -14.67 3.36
CA PHE A 566 -11.45 -14.90 4.72
C PHE A 566 -10.39 -14.72 5.82
N ALA A 567 -9.12 -14.90 5.49
CA ALA A 567 -7.95 -14.74 6.35
C ALA A 567 -6.86 -13.94 5.58
N PRO A 568 -7.02 -12.61 5.46
CA PRO A 568 -6.27 -11.80 4.52
C PRO A 568 -4.86 -11.41 4.97
N THR A 569 -4.51 -11.60 6.24
CA THR A 569 -3.23 -11.17 6.80
C THR A 569 -2.47 -12.34 7.43
N ILE A 570 -1.17 -12.18 7.69
CA ILE A 570 -0.38 -13.15 8.46
C ILE A 570 -1.00 -13.36 9.86
N ASN A 571 -1.55 -12.30 10.44
CA ASN A 571 -2.20 -12.32 11.75
C ASN A 571 -3.48 -13.17 11.77
N SER A 572 -4.23 -13.22 10.66
CA SER A 572 -5.46 -14.03 10.53
C SER A 572 -5.23 -15.51 10.87
N TYR A 573 -4.11 -16.09 10.41
CA TYR A 573 -3.78 -17.49 10.65
C TYR A 573 -3.34 -17.79 12.10
N LYS A 574 -3.05 -16.76 12.89
CA LYS A 574 -2.81 -16.90 14.34
C LYS A 574 -4.12 -17.02 15.14
N ARG A 575 -5.26 -16.64 14.54
CA ARG A 575 -6.61 -16.95 15.07
C ARG A 575 -7.02 -18.38 14.74
N LEU A 576 -6.69 -18.87 13.55
CA LEU A 576 -7.04 -20.20 13.04
C LEU A 576 -6.12 -21.30 13.60
N VAL A 577 -6.07 -21.38 14.93
CA VAL A 577 -5.32 -22.39 15.68
C VAL A 577 -6.27 -23.21 16.54
N GLU A 578 -5.88 -24.44 16.85
CA GLU A 578 -6.65 -25.33 17.73
C GLU A 578 -6.84 -24.66 19.12
N ASN A 579 -8.00 -24.89 19.76
CA ASN A 579 -8.36 -24.48 21.15
C ASN A 579 -9.00 -23.09 21.40
N PHE A 580 -9.39 -22.31 20.37
CA PHE A 580 -10.05 -21.01 20.58
C PHE A 580 -11.36 -20.82 19.78
N TRP A 581 -12.16 -21.88 19.62
CA TRP A 581 -13.46 -21.84 18.91
C TRP A 581 -13.41 -21.38 17.43
N ALA A 582 -12.21 -21.28 16.86
CA ALA A 582 -12.00 -20.93 15.46
C ALA A 582 -11.91 -22.21 14.59
N PRO A 583 -12.59 -22.25 13.44
CA PRO A 583 -12.59 -23.42 12.58
C PRO A 583 -11.24 -23.62 11.89
N VAL A 584 -10.69 -24.83 11.94
CA VAL A 584 -9.41 -25.21 11.32
C VAL A 584 -9.54 -26.19 10.15
N THR A 585 -10.75 -26.72 9.92
CA THR A 585 -11.10 -27.63 8.83
C THR A 585 -12.32 -27.10 8.07
N VAL A 586 -12.52 -27.58 6.85
CA VAL A 586 -13.80 -27.45 6.14
C VAL A 586 -14.82 -28.36 6.79
N SER A 587 -15.69 -27.79 7.62
CA SER A 587 -16.69 -28.53 8.40
C SER A 587 -18.02 -27.79 8.43
N TRP A 588 -19.11 -28.54 8.61
CA TRP A 588 -20.44 -27.97 8.77
C TRP A 588 -21.26 -28.74 9.80
N GLY A 589 -22.33 -28.12 10.32
CA GLY A 589 -23.28 -28.81 11.20
C GLY A 589 -24.45 -27.92 11.63
N LEU A 590 -25.56 -28.55 12.01
CA LEU A 590 -26.74 -27.85 12.53
C LEU A 590 -26.45 -27.32 13.94
N GLU A 591 -26.50 -26.00 14.10
CA GLU A 591 -26.14 -25.28 15.34
C GLU A 591 -24.72 -25.54 15.86
N HIS A 592 -23.80 -26.01 15.01
CA HIS A 592 -22.45 -26.38 15.43
C HIS A 592 -21.50 -25.17 15.50
N ARG A 593 -21.31 -24.59 16.70
CA ARG A 593 -20.55 -23.34 16.90
C ARG A 593 -19.05 -23.43 16.64
N ALA A 594 -18.46 -24.62 16.58
CA ALA A 594 -17.04 -24.77 16.23
C ALA A 594 -16.82 -24.97 14.72
N ALA A 595 -17.87 -25.40 13.98
CA ALA A 595 -17.73 -25.75 12.56
C ALA A 595 -17.45 -24.51 11.72
N SER A 596 -16.82 -24.71 10.55
CA SER A 596 -16.52 -23.60 9.63
C SER A 596 -17.78 -22.96 9.05
N ILE A 597 -18.84 -23.76 8.86
CA ILE A 597 -20.15 -23.34 8.37
C ILE A 597 -21.20 -23.86 9.35
N ARG A 598 -21.81 -22.97 10.13
CA ARG A 598 -22.93 -23.32 11.00
C ARG A 598 -24.24 -23.15 10.24
N LEU A 599 -25.04 -24.21 10.17
CA LEU A 599 -26.41 -24.14 9.68
C LEU A 599 -27.32 -23.75 10.85
N ILE A 600 -28.10 -22.69 10.66
CA ILE A 600 -29.16 -22.28 11.58
C ILE A 600 -30.47 -22.53 10.83
N ALA A 601 -31.27 -23.49 11.29
CA ALA A 601 -32.47 -23.96 10.59
C ALA A 601 -33.43 -24.66 11.57
N PRO A 602 -34.66 -25.01 11.16
CA PRO A 602 -35.52 -25.87 11.97
C PRO A 602 -34.86 -27.22 12.30
N PRO A 603 -35.14 -27.81 13.48
CA PRO A 603 -36.11 -27.34 14.47
C PRO A 603 -35.56 -26.29 15.48
N THR A 604 -34.28 -25.89 15.37
CA THR A 604 -33.65 -25.01 16.36
C THR A 604 -33.92 -23.53 16.12
N ALA A 605 -34.30 -23.18 14.89
CA ALA A 605 -34.74 -21.85 14.50
C ALA A 605 -36.02 -21.90 13.65
N SER A 606 -36.69 -20.76 13.50
CA SER A 606 -37.85 -20.68 12.61
C SER A 606 -37.44 -20.87 11.14
N PRO A 607 -38.31 -21.40 10.25
CA PRO A 607 -38.03 -21.51 8.82
C PRO A 607 -37.62 -20.16 8.18
N LYS A 608 -38.19 -19.05 8.66
CA LYS A 608 -37.85 -17.70 8.18
C LYS A 608 -36.40 -17.31 8.50
N SER A 609 -35.85 -17.85 9.58
CA SER A 609 -34.50 -17.55 10.07
C SER A 609 -33.41 -18.47 9.49
N THR A 610 -33.77 -19.38 8.58
CA THR A 610 -32.85 -20.37 7.98
C THR A 610 -31.70 -19.68 7.26
N ARG A 611 -30.45 -19.92 7.68
CA ARG A 611 -29.27 -19.27 7.09
C ARG A 611 -28.00 -20.06 7.34
N PHE A 612 -26.98 -19.76 6.54
CA PHE A 612 -25.62 -20.21 6.80
C PHE A 612 -24.85 -19.12 7.52
N GLU A 613 -24.14 -19.50 8.57
CA GLU A 613 -23.16 -18.68 9.27
C GLU A 613 -21.76 -19.19 8.91
N VAL A 614 -20.99 -18.38 8.17
CA VAL A 614 -19.62 -18.69 7.79
C VAL A 614 -18.67 -18.08 8.83
N ARG A 615 -17.96 -18.93 9.57
CA ARG A 615 -17.25 -18.58 10.81
C ARG A 615 -15.73 -18.42 10.65
N VAL A 616 -15.21 -18.80 9.49
CA VAL A 616 -13.78 -18.65 9.14
C VAL A 616 -13.32 -17.19 9.17
N PRO A 617 -14.07 -16.22 8.60
CA PRO A 617 -13.60 -14.84 8.51
C PRO A 617 -13.29 -14.21 9.88
N GLY A 618 -12.20 -13.44 9.93
CA GLY A 618 -11.87 -12.58 11.06
C GLY A 618 -12.46 -11.18 10.92
N ALA A 619 -12.40 -10.41 12.01
CA ALA A 619 -12.82 -9.00 11.99
C ALA A 619 -11.92 -8.10 11.12
N ASP A 620 -10.78 -8.61 10.63
CA ASP A 620 -9.80 -7.92 9.77
C ASP A 620 -10.17 -7.96 8.28
N THR A 621 -11.23 -8.70 7.92
CA THR A 621 -11.66 -8.91 6.54
C THR A 621 -12.37 -7.71 5.90
N ASN A 622 -12.35 -7.68 4.56
CA ASN A 622 -13.21 -6.78 3.77
C ASN A 622 -14.59 -7.42 3.59
N PRO A 623 -15.67 -6.86 4.17
CA PRO A 623 -16.99 -7.51 4.18
C PRO A 623 -17.58 -7.69 2.79
N TYR A 624 -17.32 -6.77 1.84
CA TYR A 624 -17.80 -6.91 0.47
C TYR A 624 -17.24 -8.17 -0.20
N LEU A 625 -15.92 -8.39 -0.07
CA LEU A 625 -15.27 -9.55 -0.67
C LEU A 625 -15.73 -10.84 0.02
N VAL A 626 -15.90 -10.85 1.34
CA VAL A 626 -16.39 -12.02 2.08
C VAL A 626 -17.80 -12.39 1.63
N LEU A 627 -18.73 -11.44 1.63
CA LEU A 627 -20.12 -11.68 1.22
C LEU A 627 -20.23 -12.07 -0.26
N ALA A 628 -19.42 -11.45 -1.13
CA ALA A 628 -19.34 -11.83 -2.54
C ALA A 628 -18.86 -13.28 -2.71
N THR A 629 -17.88 -13.70 -1.91
CA THR A 629 -17.35 -15.07 -1.91
C THR A 629 -18.40 -16.08 -1.46
N ILE A 630 -19.12 -15.80 -0.37
CA ILE A 630 -20.16 -16.69 0.14
C ILE A 630 -21.26 -16.87 -0.92
N LEU A 631 -21.73 -15.78 -1.54
CA LEU A 631 -22.70 -15.87 -2.63
C LEU A 631 -22.15 -16.61 -3.84
N ALA A 632 -20.95 -16.29 -4.30
CA ALA A 632 -20.41 -16.86 -5.53
C ALA A 632 -20.12 -18.36 -5.40
N LEU A 633 -19.57 -18.80 -4.26
CA LEU A 633 -19.34 -20.22 -3.97
C LEU A 633 -20.65 -20.99 -3.80
N GLY A 634 -21.59 -20.47 -3.00
CA GLY A 634 -22.87 -21.12 -2.81
C GLY A 634 -23.68 -21.19 -4.10
N TRP A 635 -23.67 -20.12 -4.90
CA TRP A 635 -24.34 -20.09 -6.19
C TRP A 635 -23.73 -21.07 -7.20
N ARG A 636 -22.40 -21.20 -7.26
CA ARG A 636 -21.72 -22.25 -8.03
C ARG A 636 -22.25 -23.63 -7.67
N GLY A 637 -22.45 -23.90 -6.37
CA GLY A 637 -23.01 -25.15 -5.90
C GLY A 637 -24.42 -25.41 -6.42
N VAL A 638 -25.27 -24.38 -6.42
CA VAL A 638 -26.63 -24.41 -7.00
C VAL A 638 -26.58 -24.68 -8.50
N GLU A 639 -25.75 -23.97 -9.26
CA GLU A 639 -25.65 -24.12 -10.72
C GLU A 639 -25.18 -25.52 -11.13
N LYS A 640 -24.22 -26.07 -10.39
CA LYS A 640 -23.66 -27.40 -10.63
C LYS A 640 -24.46 -28.52 -9.98
N LYS A 641 -25.49 -28.20 -9.18
CA LYS A 641 -26.26 -29.16 -8.38
C LYS A 641 -25.37 -30.09 -7.56
N LEU A 642 -24.41 -29.51 -6.84
CA LEU A 642 -23.43 -30.28 -6.09
C LEU A 642 -24.07 -31.01 -4.92
N GLU A 643 -23.66 -32.25 -4.72
CA GLU A 643 -23.99 -33.02 -3.53
C GLU A 643 -23.05 -32.65 -2.38
N ILE A 644 -23.54 -32.72 -1.15
CA ILE A 644 -22.74 -32.40 0.04
C ILE A 644 -21.65 -33.48 0.20
N PRO A 645 -20.35 -33.12 0.13
CA PRO A 645 -19.29 -34.13 0.00
C PRO A 645 -18.85 -34.75 1.34
N ILE A 646 -19.25 -34.16 2.47
CA ILE A 646 -18.85 -34.59 3.82
C ILE A 646 -20.06 -34.59 4.78
N PRO A 647 -20.12 -35.53 5.74
CA PRO A 647 -21.19 -35.55 6.75
C PRO A 647 -21.12 -34.33 7.68
N PRO A 648 -22.24 -33.96 8.34
CA PRO A 648 -22.24 -32.92 9.37
C PRO A 648 -21.46 -33.38 10.62
N LEU A 649 -20.93 -32.42 11.36
CA LEU A 649 -20.46 -32.63 12.73
C LEU A 649 -21.64 -32.65 13.70
N GLY A 650 -21.68 -33.69 14.52
CA GLY A 650 -22.69 -33.86 15.57
C GLY A 650 -22.48 -32.90 16.75
N LYS A 651 -23.52 -32.67 17.54
CA LYS A 651 -23.41 -31.84 18.76
C LYS A 651 -22.38 -32.44 19.72
N GLY A 652 -21.37 -31.63 20.07
CA GLY A 652 -20.31 -32.03 21.00
C GLY A 652 -19.15 -32.76 20.35
N GLU A 653 -19.15 -32.91 19.01
CA GLU A 653 -17.98 -33.37 18.29
C GLU A 653 -16.97 -32.24 18.06
N ASP A 654 -15.68 -32.57 18.18
CA ASP A 654 -14.61 -31.59 18.03
C ASP A 654 -14.19 -31.45 16.56
N VAL A 655 -14.00 -30.20 16.14
CA VAL A 655 -13.39 -29.87 14.85
C VAL A 655 -11.93 -30.34 14.84
N GLY A 656 -11.53 -31.04 13.78
CA GLY A 656 -10.26 -31.73 13.68
C GLY A 656 -10.18 -33.07 14.43
N GLY A 657 -11.28 -33.51 15.06
CA GLY A 657 -11.41 -34.81 15.69
C GLY A 657 -11.62 -35.96 14.68
N ALA A 658 -11.79 -37.18 15.18
CA ALA A 658 -11.92 -38.38 14.33
C ALA A 658 -13.20 -38.41 13.47
N SER A 659 -14.27 -37.74 13.91
CA SER A 659 -15.53 -37.61 13.17
C SER A 659 -15.45 -36.54 12.06
N ASP A 660 -14.53 -35.59 12.15
CA ASP A 660 -14.33 -34.54 11.16
C ASP A 660 -13.69 -35.12 9.90
N LYS A 661 -14.49 -35.22 8.82
CA LYS A 661 -14.04 -35.67 7.50
C LYS A 661 -13.63 -34.52 6.58
N GLY A 662 -13.64 -33.30 7.11
CA GLY A 662 -13.24 -32.10 6.42
C GLY A 662 -11.75 -32.07 6.08
N VAL A 663 -11.41 -31.48 4.93
CA VAL A 663 -10.02 -31.14 4.64
C VAL A 663 -9.57 -30.01 5.56
N ARG A 664 -8.30 -29.99 5.93
CA ARG A 664 -7.75 -28.92 6.76
C ARG A 664 -7.66 -27.61 5.96
N LEU A 665 -8.01 -26.50 6.59
CA LEU A 665 -7.81 -25.17 6.00
C LEU A 665 -6.33 -24.79 6.06
N ALA A 666 -5.91 -23.93 5.14
CA ALA A 666 -4.53 -23.46 5.04
C ALA A 666 -4.04 -22.87 6.39
N LYS A 667 -2.83 -23.23 6.80
CA LYS A 667 -2.22 -22.83 8.08
C LYS A 667 -1.46 -21.51 8.01
N SER A 668 -1.27 -20.98 6.80
CA SER A 668 -0.52 -19.75 6.57
C SER A 668 -1.07 -19.00 5.36
N LEU A 669 -0.80 -17.69 5.32
CA LEU A 669 -1.13 -16.87 4.16
C LEU A 669 -0.41 -17.36 2.90
N ARG A 670 0.78 -17.97 3.02
CA ARG A 670 1.54 -18.53 1.89
C ARG A 670 0.78 -19.67 1.23
N GLU A 671 0.46 -20.71 2.01
CA GLU A 671 -0.30 -21.88 1.55
C GLU A 671 -1.66 -21.50 0.97
N ALA A 672 -2.36 -20.57 1.64
CA ALA A 672 -3.63 -20.04 1.19
C ALA A 672 -3.51 -19.31 -0.15
N THR A 673 -2.48 -18.48 -0.31
CA THR A 673 -2.25 -17.69 -1.54
C THR A 673 -1.89 -18.59 -2.71
N ASP A 674 -1.06 -19.61 -2.48
CA ASP A 674 -0.68 -20.58 -3.51
C ASP A 674 -1.87 -21.42 -3.98
N THR A 675 -2.75 -21.81 -3.05
CA THR A 675 -4.01 -22.53 -3.37
C THR A 675 -4.97 -21.62 -4.15
N PHE A 676 -5.17 -20.39 -3.68
CA PHE A 676 -6.06 -19.38 -4.28
C PHE A 676 -5.68 -19.04 -5.73
N LYS A 677 -4.39 -18.90 -6.02
CA LYS A 677 -3.90 -18.55 -7.38
C LYS A 677 -3.64 -19.75 -8.28
N SER A 678 -3.79 -20.98 -7.79
CA SER A 678 -3.56 -22.18 -8.60
C SER A 678 -4.44 -22.19 -9.86
N LYS A 679 -3.98 -22.85 -10.92
CA LYS A 679 -4.67 -22.85 -12.23
C LYS A 679 -6.09 -23.43 -12.13
N ASP A 680 -6.26 -24.47 -11.32
CA ASP A 680 -7.53 -25.18 -11.13
C ASP A 680 -8.31 -24.66 -9.91
N SER A 681 -7.93 -23.48 -9.39
CA SER A 681 -8.56 -22.88 -8.21
C SER A 681 -10.03 -22.55 -8.47
N ILE A 682 -10.91 -22.98 -7.55
CA ILE A 682 -12.33 -22.58 -7.57
C ILE A 682 -12.48 -21.06 -7.49
N ALA A 683 -11.52 -20.34 -6.88
CA ALA A 683 -11.55 -18.88 -6.84
C ALA A 683 -11.51 -18.26 -8.26
N ARG A 684 -10.75 -18.86 -9.20
CA ARG A 684 -10.71 -18.41 -10.59
C ARG A 684 -12.04 -18.67 -11.30
N GLU A 685 -12.68 -19.80 -11.01
CA GLU A 685 -13.99 -20.14 -11.55
C GLU A 685 -15.05 -19.08 -11.18
N VAL A 686 -15.06 -18.63 -9.93
CA VAL A 686 -16.12 -17.73 -9.43
C VAL A 686 -15.81 -16.24 -9.59
N PHE A 687 -14.53 -15.83 -9.59
CA PHE A 687 -14.12 -14.42 -9.67
C PHE A 687 -13.39 -14.02 -10.95
N GLY A 688 -12.89 -14.99 -11.72
CA GLY A 688 -12.04 -14.75 -12.89
C GLY A 688 -10.58 -14.47 -12.53
N ASP A 689 -9.72 -14.62 -13.53
CA ASP A 689 -8.26 -14.54 -13.37
C ASP A 689 -7.78 -13.17 -12.92
N ASP A 690 -8.35 -12.09 -13.47
CA ASP A 690 -7.92 -10.72 -13.18
C ASP A 690 -8.03 -10.35 -11.69
N PHE A 691 -9.12 -10.75 -11.04
CA PHE A 691 -9.29 -10.53 -9.60
C PHE A 691 -8.32 -11.41 -8.80
N VAL A 692 -8.22 -12.69 -9.17
CA VAL A 692 -7.39 -13.66 -8.44
C VAL A 692 -5.91 -13.25 -8.50
N ASP A 693 -5.40 -12.91 -9.68
CA ASP A 693 -3.99 -12.54 -9.86
C ASP A 693 -3.65 -11.22 -9.17
N HIS A 694 -4.55 -10.22 -9.24
CA HIS A 694 -4.37 -8.97 -8.52
C HIS A 694 -4.38 -9.20 -7.00
N PHE A 695 -5.42 -9.84 -6.48
CA PHE A 695 -5.59 -10.03 -5.04
C PHE A 695 -4.47 -10.91 -4.47
N ALA A 696 -4.11 -12.01 -5.14
CA ALA A 696 -2.97 -12.85 -4.76
C ALA A 696 -1.66 -12.06 -4.74
N GLY A 697 -1.41 -11.21 -5.75
CA GLY A 697 -0.23 -10.37 -5.80
C GLY A 697 -0.08 -9.44 -4.59
N THR A 698 -1.19 -8.89 -4.08
CA THR A 698 -1.14 -8.10 -2.83
C THR A 698 -0.77 -8.94 -1.61
N ARG A 699 -1.14 -10.23 -1.56
CA ARG A 699 -0.76 -11.16 -0.47
C ARG A 699 0.68 -11.62 -0.59
N GLU A 700 1.17 -11.83 -1.80
CA GLU A 700 2.59 -12.10 -2.07
C GLU A 700 3.46 -10.94 -1.55
N HIS A 701 2.99 -9.70 -1.66
CA HIS A 701 3.67 -8.53 -1.09
C HIS A 701 3.70 -8.53 0.44
N GLU A 702 2.55 -8.78 1.09
CA GLU A 702 2.46 -8.95 2.54
C GLU A 702 3.42 -10.04 3.05
N LEU A 703 3.46 -11.19 2.36
CA LEU A 703 4.35 -12.30 2.68
C LEU A 703 5.82 -11.90 2.59
N ARG A 704 6.20 -11.15 1.56
CA ARG A 704 7.58 -10.65 1.42
C ARG A 704 7.96 -9.73 2.58
N LEU A 705 7.09 -8.79 2.96
CA LEU A 705 7.35 -7.90 4.10
C LEU A 705 7.48 -8.68 5.41
N TRP A 706 6.68 -9.73 5.58
CA TRP A 706 6.77 -10.63 6.73
C TRP A 706 8.09 -11.43 6.74
N ASP A 707 8.52 -11.98 5.60
CA ASP A 707 9.76 -12.74 5.50
C ASP A 707 11.02 -11.88 5.79
N GLU A 708 10.93 -10.56 5.56
CA GLU A 708 11.99 -9.58 5.85
C GLU A 708 11.99 -9.09 7.31
N ALA A 709 10.91 -9.32 8.06
CA ALA A 709 10.75 -8.80 9.41
C ALA A 709 11.39 -9.73 10.45
N VAL A 710 12.26 -9.19 11.29
CA VAL A 710 12.77 -9.87 12.50
C VAL A 710 11.84 -9.55 13.67
N THR A 711 11.34 -10.57 14.34
CA THR A 711 10.35 -10.44 15.41
C THR A 711 10.96 -10.60 16.80
N ASP A 712 10.34 -9.97 17.80
CA ASP A 712 10.70 -10.17 19.21
C ASP A 712 10.68 -11.65 19.63
N TRP A 713 9.86 -12.48 18.98
CA TRP A 713 9.80 -13.91 19.27
C TRP A 713 11.10 -14.61 18.90
N GLU A 714 11.67 -14.31 17.72
CA GLU A 714 12.95 -14.86 17.28
C GLU A 714 14.07 -14.40 18.22
N PHE A 715 14.11 -13.10 18.54
CA PHE A 715 15.12 -12.56 19.44
C PHE A 715 15.06 -13.22 20.83
N LYS A 716 13.87 -13.26 21.45
CA LYS A 716 13.66 -13.89 22.78
C LYS A 716 14.01 -15.39 22.78
N ARG A 717 13.91 -16.07 21.64
CA ARG A 717 14.15 -17.51 21.54
C ARG A 717 15.61 -17.84 21.26
N TYR A 718 16.28 -17.05 20.41
CA TYR A 718 17.55 -17.45 19.82
C TYR A 718 18.77 -16.70 20.37
N ILE A 719 18.61 -15.50 20.94
CA ILE A 719 19.73 -14.61 21.30
C ILE A 719 20.79 -15.24 22.23
N GLU A 720 20.40 -16.18 23.09
CA GLU A 720 21.33 -16.86 24.01
C GLU A 720 21.95 -18.14 23.42
N THR A 721 21.40 -18.66 22.33
CA THR A 721 21.68 -20.03 21.84
C THR A 721 22.30 -20.08 20.44
N VAL A 722 22.19 -19.01 19.66
CA VAL A 722 22.81 -18.81 18.33
C VAL A 722 23.68 -17.58 18.41
#